data_AF-A0A1Y4HKJ0-F1
#
_entry.id   AF-A0A1Y4HKJ0-F1
#
_cell.length_a   1.000
_cell.length_b   1.000
_cell.length_c   1.000
_cell.angle_alpha   90.00
_cell.angle_beta   90.00
_cell.angle_gamma   90.00
#
_symmetry.space_group_name_H-M   'P 1'
#
loop_
_entity.id
_entity.type
_entity.pdbx_description
1 polymer ?
#
loop_
_entity_poly.entity_id
_entity_poly.type
_entity_poly.pdbx_seq_one_letter_code
_entity_poly.pdbx_strand_id
1 'polypeptide(L)'
;MKTTITQRLIYTWLLCITLITAQAQPADTTSLSWFRNAKFGLFLHWGLYSQTAGDWKGHPAQGGEHFMLYERIPLKEYARIADNFNPTEFDARQWAETARKAGMRYVIITAKHHDGFAMYNSPSSSYNIVTCTPWGKDPMKELAEACRREGLKFGFYYSLGRDWEDPDVPTNWPVKAGRSNTWDYPDEDAKKLPAYIERKVKPQLRELLTHYGPIDFLWFDTPELVTREQSLEIRKLIHSLQPQCLINSRIGNGMGDYSIVEQKLTGQIDNRPWEACLTMGRNWCYNRYDTVYKKPDVMIRHLTDIVSKGGNLLLNVGPDGKGRFPALAGPGLKAFGQWLALYGEAIYGTRPWRTYGENYDRHVQEEKNEKEFHDAVYDGTPQEIIPDFRYTQKGHAVYVIVRHVKAASFLLSSFYPSDNIVSVESIDTRQPVRWKLTDRGLQIEQDTAPQRFPVYVLKVNMDHETTSGDEQGLETGTASAEEDYAIRKQTESWWPQSMENHDKRMAWWRKARFGCFVHWGVYAQAGGTWKGKHTLGYSEHLMRQQRIPLQEYTDSLIRPFNPTAFDADQWMKLARDAGMRYFIITAKHHDGFAMFPSDAYPYDENGNRPHGRIGTGSQEIWHPVRLLLFTCFRLGASGRTGQ
;
A
#
# COMPACT_ATOMS: atom_id res chain seq x y z
N MET A 1 -60.92 -1.16 -48.33
CA MET A 1 -60.70 -2.63 -48.44
C MET A 1 -59.18 -2.84 -48.58
N LYS A 2 -58.53 -3.75 -47.84
CA LYS A 2 -58.25 -5.16 -48.23
C LYS A 2 -57.73 -5.24 -49.69
N THR A 3 -56.52 -5.70 -50.04
CA THR A 3 -55.34 -6.21 -49.27
C THR A 3 -54.07 -6.09 -50.19
N THR A 4 -52.84 -6.66 -50.07
CA THR A 4 -52.24 -7.79 -49.30
C THR A 4 -50.68 -7.70 -49.27
N ILE A 5 -50.04 -8.21 -48.19
CA ILE A 5 -48.73 -8.92 -48.12
C ILE A 5 -47.41 -8.28 -48.70
N THR A 6 -46.58 -7.76 -47.77
CA THR A 6 -45.17 -8.13 -47.44
C THR A 6 -44.06 -8.31 -48.51
N GLN A 7 -42.95 -7.54 -48.40
CA GLN A 7 -41.53 -7.98 -48.19
C GLN A 7 -40.43 -7.04 -48.74
N ARG A 8 -39.36 -6.89 -47.93
CA ARG A 8 -37.93 -6.65 -48.27
C ARG A 8 -37.39 -5.25 -48.68
N LEU A 9 -36.24 -4.97 -48.04
CA LEU A 9 -35.08 -4.13 -48.45
C LEU A 9 -35.14 -2.59 -48.28
N ILE A 10 -33.93 -2.03 -48.25
CA ILE A 10 -33.55 -0.60 -48.15
C ILE A 10 -33.83 0.08 -46.80
N TYR A 11 -32.93 -0.15 -45.84
CA TYR A 11 -32.39 0.91 -44.99
C TYR A 11 -30.90 0.64 -44.76
N THR A 12 -30.06 1.48 -45.37
CA THR A 12 -28.60 1.29 -45.39
C THR A 12 -27.93 2.66 -45.22
N TRP A 13 -26.81 2.70 -44.50
CA TRP A 13 -25.92 3.85 -44.31
C TRP A 13 -26.50 5.11 -43.63
N LEU A 14 -26.37 5.16 -42.30
CA LEU A 14 -25.72 6.30 -41.61
C LEU A 14 -25.39 5.96 -40.15
N LEU A 15 -24.54 4.96 -39.93
CA LEU A 15 -23.91 4.73 -38.62
C LEU A 15 -22.60 5.53 -38.56
N CYS A 16 -22.65 6.75 -38.01
CA CYS A 16 -21.43 7.51 -37.76
C CYS A 16 -20.62 6.83 -36.65
N ILE A 17 -19.41 6.37 -36.99
CA ILE A 17 -18.54 5.61 -36.09
C ILE A 17 -17.93 6.56 -35.05
N THR A 18 -18.54 6.61 -33.86
CA THR A 18 -17.87 7.12 -32.65
C THR A 18 -16.88 6.07 -32.16
N LEU A 19 -15.65 6.14 -32.68
CA LEU A 19 -14.50 5.41 -32.14
C LEU A 19 -14.16 5.96 -30.74
N ILE A 20 -14.84 5.43 -29.72
CA ILE A 20 -14.46 5.65 -28.32
C ILE A 20 -13.16 4.88 -28.09
N THR A 21 -12.03 5.57 -28.24
CA THR A 21 -10.72 5.05 -27.86
C THR A 21 -10.67 4.93 -26.33
N ALA A 22 -10.98 3.75 -25.82
CA ALA A 22 -10.93 3.44 -24.39
C ALA A 22 -9.48 3.49 -23.88
N GLN A 23 -9.02 4.68 -23.51
CA GLN A 23 -7.81 4.85 -22.71
C GLN A 23 -8.08 4.23 -21.33
N ALA A 24 -7.33 3.19 -20.99
CA ALA A 24 -7.45 2.52 -19.70
C ALA A 24 -6.97 3.45 -18.58
N GLN A 25 -7.90 4.05 -17.85
CA GLN A 25 -7.61 4.86 -16.67
C GLN A 25 -6.89 4.02 -15.60
N PRO A 26 -6.14 4.66 -14.67
CA PRO A 26 -5.81 4.04 -13.40
C PRO A 26 -7.11 3.69 -12.63
N ALA A 27 -7.04 2.75 -11.69
CA ALA A 27 -8.19 2.40 -10.86
C ALA A 27 -8.75 3.65 -10.16
N ASP A 28 -10.08 3.78 -10.16
CA ASP A 28 -10.75 4.98 -9.63
C ASP A 28 -10.41 5.23 -8.15
N THR A 29 -10.44 6.50 -7.73
CA THR A 29 -10.11 6.90 -6.35
C THR A 29 -11.02 6.21 -5.34
N THR A 30 -12.27 5.91 -5.73
CA THR A 30 -13.23 5.08 -4.98
C THR A 30 -12.70 3.67 -4.68
N SER A 31 -12.05 3.01 -5.65
CA SER A 31 -11.53 1.64 -5.47
C SER A 31 -10.40 1.59 -4.45
N LEU A 32 -9.41 2.48 -4.56
CA LEU A 32 -8.33 2.55 -3.58
C LEU A 32 -8.81 3.09 -2.22
N SER A 33 -9.84 3.96 -2.19
CA SER A 33 -10.43 4.45 -0.94
C SER A 33 -11.07 3.32 -0.13
N TRP A 34 -11.94 2.50 -0.72
CA TRP A 34 -12.57 1.40 0.02
C TRP A 34 -11.52 0.38 0.49
N PHE A 35 -10.53 0.05 -0.35
CA PHE A 35 -9.47 -0.89 0.00
C PHE A 35 -8.65 -0.42 1.21
N ARG A 36 -8.21 0.85 1.20
CA ARG A 36 -7.48 1.46 2.33
C ARG A 36 -8.31 1.55 3.61
N ASN A 37 -9.64 1.46 3.53
CA ASN A 37 -10.55 1.46 4.65
C ASN A 37 -10.90 0.04 5.15
N ALA A 38 -10.77 -0.98 4.29
CA ALA A 38 -11.14 -2.36 4.55
C ALA A 38 -10.24 -3.06 5.59
N LYS A 39 -8.94 -2.80 5.55
CA LYS A 39 -7.88 -3.27 6.48
C LYS A 39 -7.65 -4.76 6.65
N PHE A 40 -8.65 -5.62 6.47
CA PHE A 40 -8.55 -7.04 6.79
C PHE A 40 -9.31 -7.92 5.79
N GLY A 41 -8.64 -8.92 5.23
CA GLY A 41 -9.19 -9.85 4.23
C GLY A 41 -8.76 -11.30 4.47
N LEU A 42 -9.47 -12.22 3.81
CA LEU A 42 -9.19 -13.66 3.80
C LEU A 42 -8.45 -14.06 2.51
N PHE A 43 -7.34 -14.74 2.64
CA PHE A 43 -6.70 -15.48 1.54
C PHE A 43 -7.13 -16.95 1.62
N LEU A 44 -7.39 -17.57 0.48
CA LEU A 44 -7.68 -19.00 0.36
C LEU A 44 -6.79 -19.65 -0.69
N HIS A 45 -5.88 -20.54 -0.25
CA HIS A 45 -5.11 -21.42 -1.13
C HIS A 45 -5.73 -22.82 -1.11
N TRP A 46 -6.41 -23.15 -2.21
CA TRP A 46 -7.13 -24.41 -2.41
C TRP A 46 -6.89 -24.92 -3.82
N GLY A 47 -6.53 -26.20 -3.95
CA GLY A 47 -6.11 -26.84 -5.21
C GLY A 47 -5.86 -28.33 -5.02
N LEU A 48 -5.24 -28.99 -6.01
CA LEU A 48 -4.94 -30.43 -5.91
C LEU A 48 -4.03 -30.75 -4.72
N TYR A 49 -3.12 -29.85 -4.36
CA TYR A 49 -2.29 -29.92 -3.15
C TYR A 49 -3.09 -30.04 -1.82
N SER A 50 -4.35 -29.58 -1.77
CA SER A 50 -5.19 -29.75 -0.58
C SER A 50 -5.73 -31.18 -0.44
N GLN A 51 -5.83 -31.93 -1.54
CA GLN A 51 -6.24 -33.35 -1.55
C GLN A 51 -5.11 -34.27 -1.07
N THR A 52 -3.85 -33.94 -1.36
CA THR A 52 -2.68 -34.67 -0.83
C THR A 52 -2.39 -34.30 0.63
N ALA A 53 -2.84 -33.12 1.08
CA ALA A 53 -2.73 -32.66 2.46
C ALA A 53 -1.29 -32.68 3.00
N GLY A 54 -0.30 -32.42 2.14
CA GLY A 54 1.12 -32.44 2.48
C GLY A 54 1.76 -33.83 2.59
N ASP A 55 1.12 -34.91 2.12
CA ASP A 55 1.74 -36.23 1.94
C ASP A 55 1.86 -36.59 0.45
N TRP A 56 3.00 -37.15 0.06
CA TRP A 56 3.17 -37.75 -1.24
C TRP A 56 3.70 -39.17 -1.08
N LYS A 57 3.04 -40.15 -1.70
CA LYS A 57 3.45 -41.56 -1.71
C LYS A 57 3.79 -42.12 -0.31
N GLY A 58 3.10 -41.66 0.75
CA GLY A 58 3.25 -42.15 2.12
C GLY A 58 4.34 -41.48 2.95
N HIS A 59 4.89 -40.34 2.51
CA HIS A 59 5.80 -39.50 3.31
C HIS A 59 5.38 -38.02 3.25
N PRO A 60 5.76 -37.19 4.26
CA PRO A 60 5.54 -35.75 4.21
C PRO A 60 6.25 -35.12 3.00
N ALA A 61 5.50 -34.45 2.13
CA ALA A 61 6.00 -33.84 0.90
C ALA A 61 6.66 -32.48 1.17
N GLN A 62 7.73 -32.17 0.44
CA GLN A 62 8.44 -30.90 0.57
C GLN A 62 7.72 -29.75 -0.14
N GLY A 63 7.71 -28.57 0.48
CA GLY A 63 7.29 -27.32 -0.16
C GLY A 63 5.78 -27.04 -0.27
N GLY A 64 4.92 -27.76 0.44
CA GLY A 64 3.49 -27.43 0.54
C GLY A 64 2.80 -27.40 -0.82
N GLU A 65 2.13 -26.31 -1.18
CA GLU A 65 1.54 -26.08 -2.51
C GLU A 65 2.55 -26.17 -3.68
N HIS A 66 3.85 -26.01 -3.44
CA HIS A 66 4.91 -26.16 -4.45
C HIS A 66 5.43 -27.59 -4.62
N PHE A 67 4.85 -28.61 -3.96
CA PHE A 67 5.45 -29.96 -3.92
C PHE A 67 5.65 -30.64 -5.29
N MET A 68 4.88 -30.25 -6.33
CA MET A 68 5.13 -30.67 -7.71
C MET A 68 6.56 -30.35 -8.18
N LEU A 69 7.08 -29.18 -7.83
CA LEU A 69 8.43 -28.72 -8.18
C LEU A 69 9.50 -29.37 -7.30
N TYR A 70 9.28 -29.42 -5.99
CA TYR A 70 10.28 -29.92 -5.04
C TYR A 70 10.48 -31.44 -5.15
N GLU A 71 9.40 -32.21 -5.32
CA GLU A 71 9.44 -33.66 -5.54
C GLU A 71 9.55 -34.03 -7.05
N ARG A 72 9.62 -33.03 -7.94
CA ARG A 72 9.72 -33.16 -9.43
C ARG A 72 8.71 -34.15 -10.02
N ILE A 73 7.44 -33.96 -9.67
CA ILE A 73 6.36 -34.88 -10.03
C ILE A 73 5.94 -34.63 -11.48
N PRO A 74 6.05 -35.62 -12.39
CA PRO A 74 5.56 -35.48 -13.76
C PRO A 74 4.11 -35.06 -13.79
N LEU A 75 3.75 -34.11 -14.66
CA LEU A 75 2.40 -33.55 -14.81
C LEU A 75 1.35 -34.67 -14.95
N LYS A 76 1.66 -35.71 -15.73
CA LYS A 76 0.79 -36.88 -15.92
C LYS A 76 0.57 -37.70 -14.64
N GLU A 77 1.48 -37.65 -13.68
CA GLU A 77 1.29 -38.25 -12.35
C GLU A 77 0.58 -37.28 -11.39
N TYR A 78 0.95 -36.00 -11.38
CA TYR A 78 0.33 -34.98 -10.53
C TYR A 78 -1.17 -34.80 -10.83
N ALA A 79 -1.53 -34.76 -12.13
CA ALA A 79 -2.92 -34.65 -12.58
C ALA A 79 -3.85 -35.73 -12.00
N ARG A 80 -3.31 -36.91 -11.64
CA ARG A 80 -4.09 -38.02 -11.06
C ARG A 80 -4.57 -37.78 -9.63
N ILE A 81 -4.15 -36.69 -8.99
CA ILE A 81 -4.78 -36.22 -7.76
C ILE A 81 -6.24 -35.85 -8.03
N ALA A 82 -6.55 -35.35 -9.23
CA ALA A 82 -7.91 -35.00 -9.65
C ALA A 82 -8.84 -36.24 -9.74
N ASP A 83 -8.31 -37.43 -10.08
CA ASP A 83 -9.06 -38.71 -10.09
C ASP A 83 -9.87 -38.94 -8.80
N ASN A 84 -9.36 -38.42 -7.66
CA ASN A 84 -9.91 -38.63 -6.32
C ASN A 84 -10.34 -37.34 -5.60
N PHE A 85 -10.19 -36.17 -6.22
CA PHE A 85 -10.53 -34.89 -5.59
C PHE A 85 -12.05 -34.67 -5.63
N ASN A 86 -12.71 -34.77 -4.47
CA ASN A 86 -14.17 -34.74 -4.38
C ASN A 86 -14.65 -33.96 -3.15
N PRO A 87 -14.68 -32.62 -3.20
CA PRO A 87 -14.99 -31.78 -2.04
C PRO A 87 -16.49 -31.71 -1.73
N THR A 88 -17.04 -32.82 -1.23
CA THR A 88 -18.45 -32.94 -0.82
C THR A 88 -18.78 -32.21 0.49
N GLU A 89 -17.79 -31.72 1.23
CA GLU A 89 -17.95 -30.95 2.48
C GLU A 89 -17.68 -29.43 2.27
N PHE A 90 -17.59 -28.97 1.01
CA PHE A 90 -17.53 -27.56 0.63
C PHE A 90 -18.86 -26.83 0.85
N ASP A 91 -18.81 -25.67 1.51
CA ASP A 91 -19.93 -24.73 1.62
C ASP A 91 -19.45 -23.27 1.47
N ALA A 92 -19.72 -22.69 0.31
CA ALA A 92 -19.44 -21.29 0.00
C ALA A 92 -20.06 -20.29 0.99
N ARG A 93 -21.24 -20.59 1.55
CA ARG A 93 -21.90 -19.74 2.55
C ARG A 93 -21.15 -19.81 3.87
N GLN A 94 -20.81 -21.01 4.34
CA GLN A 94 -20.00 -21.20 5.55
C GLN A 94 -18.67 -20.42 5.46
N TRP A 95 -17.99 -20.47 4.32
CA TRP A 95 -16.72 -19.76 4.10
C TRP A 95 -16.91 -18.23 4.16
N ALA A 96 -17.86 -17.68 3.41
CA ALA A 96 -18.14 -16.23 3.40
C ALA A 96 -18.67 -15.74 4.76
N GLU A 97 -19.58 -16.48 5.39
CA GLU A 97 -20.08 -16.18 6.74
C GLU A 97 -18.95 -16.15 7.77
N THR A 98 -17.98 -17.07 7.66
CA THR A 98 -16.82 -17.15 8.56
C THR A 98 -15.90 -15.95 8.38
N ALA A 99 -15.62 -15.54 7.14
CA ALA A 99 -14.85 -14.32 6.86
C ALA A 99 -15.53 -13.07 7.46
N ARG A 100 -16.84 -12.88 7.20
CA ARG A 100 -17.63 -11.80 7.81
C ARG A 100 -17.61 -11.86 9.34
N LYS A 101 -17.84 -13.04 9.93
CA LYS A 101 -17.85 -13.27 11.40
C LYS A 101 -16.48 -13.01 12.03
N ALA A 102 -15.39 -13.24 11.31
CA ALA A 102 -14.02 -12.87 11.72
C ALA A 102 -13.71 -11.37 11.54
N GLY A 103 -14.64 -10.56 11.02
CA GLY A 103 -14.44 -9.13 10.78
C GLY A 103 -13.73 -8.79 9.47
N MET A 104 -13.46 -9.77 8.60
CA MET A 104 -12.88 -9.49 7.28
C MET A 104 -13.85 -8.69 6.41
N ARG A 105 -13.30 -8.04 5.38
CA ARG A 105 -14.03 -7.17 4.45
C ARG A 105 -13.91 -7.62 2.99
N TYR A 106 -12.99 -8.53 2.72
CA TYR A 106 -12.76 -9.09 1.39
C TYR A 106 -12.23 -10.52 1.45
N VAL A 107 -12.39 -11.25 0.34
CA VAL A 107 -11.90 -12.62 0.14
C VAL A 107 -11.17 -12.71 -1.21
N ILE A 108 -9.99 -13.32 -1.21
CA ILE A 108 -9.18 -13.62 -2.39
C ILE A 108 -8.87 -15.12 -2.40
N ILE A 109 -9.17 -15.80 -3.50
CA ILE A 109 -9.02 -17.26 -3.63
C ILE A 109 -8.21 -17.65 -4.88
N THR A 110 -7.41 -18.72 -4.77
CA THR A 110 -6.67 -19.33 -5.88
C THR A 110 -7.61 -19.86 -6.97
N ALA A 111 -7.81 -19.07 -8.04
CA ALA A 111 -8.48 -19.53 -9.25
C ALA A 111 -7.59 -20.49 -10.06
N LYS A 112 -6.27 -20.26 -10.05
CA LYS A 112 -5.24 -21.15 -10.60
C LYS A 112 -3.93 -20.91 -9.86
N HIS A 113 -3.29 -21.98 -9.36
CA HIS A 113 -1.96 -21.90 -8.73
C HIS A 113 -0.85 -22.26 -9.74
N HIS A 114 0.39 -22.40 -9.27
CA HIS A 114 1.52 -22.79 -10.13
C HIS A 114 1.40 -24.20 -10.70
N ASP A 115 0.59 -25.07 -10.09
CA ASP A 115 0.25 -26.40 -10.61
C ASP A 115 -0.53 -26.34 -11.95
N GLY A 116 -0.97 -25.15 -12.36
CA GLY A 116 -1.67 -24.91 -13.62
C GLY A 116 -3.16 -25.27 -13.59
N PHE A 117 -3.65 -25.83 -12.48
CA PHE A 117 -5.00 -26.37 -12.35
C PHE A 117 -6.03 -25.26 -12.10
N ALA A 118 -7.03 -25.15 -12.98
CA ALA A 118 -8.10 -24.17 -12.82
C ALA A 118 -9.17 -24.68 -11.84
N MET A 119 -9.33 -24.00 -10.72
CA MET A 119 -10.30 -24.31 -9.66
C MET A 119 -11.72 -23.78 -9.96
N TYR A 120 -12.06 -23.66 -11.24
CA TYR A 120 -13.32 -23.17 -11.80
C TYR A 120 -13.56 -23.80 -13.17
N ASN A 121 -14.74 -23.61 -13.77
CA ASN A 121 -15.00 -24.10 -15.11
C ASN A 121 -14.31 -23.20 -16.16
N SER A 122 -13.20 -23.65 -16.73
CA SER A 122 -12.40 -22.88 -17.69
C SER A 122 -12.54 -23.44 -19.12
N PRO A 123 -13.33 -22.82 -20.02
CA PRO A 123 -13.42 -23.21 -21.42
C PRO A 123 -12.09 -23.23 -22.18
N SER A 124 -11.11 -22.40 -21.79
CA SER A 124 -9.79 -22.33 -22.44
C SER A 124 -8.77 -23.36 -21.96
N SER A 125 -9.03 -24.12 -20.89
CA SER A 125 -8.19 -25.25 -20.48
C SER A 125 -9.01 -26.39 -19.87
N SER A 126 -8.88 -27.58 -20.45
CA SER A 126 -9.48 -28.81 -19.94
C SER A 126 -8.83 -29.34 -18.67
N TYR A 127 -7.78 -28.71 -18.14
CA TYR A 127 -7.14 -29.06 -16.87
C TYR A 127 -7.77 -28.25 -15.72
N ASN A 128 -9.02 -28.58 -15.40
CA ASN A 128 -9.84 -27.82 -14.46
C ASN A 128 -10.75 -28.71 -13.59
N ILE A 129 -11.26 -28.14 -12.50
CA ILE A 129 -12.04 -28.87 -11.49
C ILE A 129 -13.33 -29.52 -12.02
N VAL A 130 -13.95 -28.95 -13.06
CA VAL A 130 -15.19 -29.48 -13.65
C VAL A 130 -14.91 -30.64 -14.61
N THR A 131 -13.81 -30.60 -15.35
CA THR A 131 -13.46 -31.61 -16.38
C THR A 131 -12.60 -32.76 -15.86
N CYS A 132 -11.77 -32.53 -14.83
CA CYS A 132 -10.80 -33.53 -14.34
C CYS A 132 -11.22 -34.26 -13.06
N THR A 133 -12.30 -33.87 -12.39
CA THR A 133 -12.68 -34.46 -11.09
C THR A 133 -14.04 -35.16 -11.12
N PRO A 134 -14.27 -36.16 -10.25
CA PRO A 134 -15.59 -36.75 -10.06
C PRO A 134 -16.62 -35.79 -9.41
N TRP A 135 -16.21 -34.59 -8.97
CA TRP A 135 -17.11 -33.61 -8.35
C TRP A 135 -17.89 -32.78 -9.39
N GLY A 136 -17.24 -32.38 -10.49
CA GLY A 136 -17.88 -31.75 -11.64
C GLY A 136 -18.53 -30.38 -11.40
N LYS A 137 -18.11 -29.62 -10.37
CA LYS A 137 -18.71 -28.32 -10.00
C LYS A 137 -17.71 -27.16 -10.02
N ASP A 138 -18.23 -25.96 -10.26
CA ASP A 138 -17.50 -24.70 -10.15
C ASP A 138 -17.75 -24.07 -8.75
N PRO A 139 -16.76 -24.08 -7.84
CA PRO A 139 -16.91 -23.51 -6.50
C PRO A 139 -16.83 -21.98 -6.49
N MET A 140 -16.20 -21.37 -7.50
CA MET A 140 -15.92 -19.94 -7.56
C MET A 140 -17.19 -19.14 -7.79
N LYS A 141 -18.14 -19.68 -8.55
CA LYS A 141 -19.46 -19.07 -8.71
C LYS A 141 -20.23 -19.02 -7.39
N GLU A 142 -20.31 -20.13 -6.68
CA GLU A 142 -21.02 -20.20 -5.40
C GLU A 142 -20.38 -19.27 -4.35
N LEU A 143 -19.03 -19.20 -4.32
CA LEU A 143 -18.27 -18.35 -3.41
C LEU A 143 -18.36 -16.86 -3.74
N ALA A 144 -18.29 -16.47 -5.02
CA ALA A 144 -18.46 -15.08 -5.45
C ALA A 144 -19.86 -14.55 -5.07
N GLU A 145 -20.90 -15.36 -5.28
CA GLU A 145 -22.25 -15.03 -4.84
C GLU A 145 -22.38 -15.01 -3.30
N ALA A 146 -21.70 -15.90 -2.57
CA ALA A 146 -21.72 -15.92 -1.11
C ALA A 146 -21.06 -14.67 -0.51
N CYS A 147 -19.86 -14.30 -0.98
CA CYS A 147 -19.18 -13.08 -0.55
C CYS A 147 -20.06 -11.85 -0.80
N ARG A 148 -20.71 -11.77 -1.97
CA ARG A 148 -21.64 -10.69 -2.33
C ARG A 148 -22.87 -10.62 -1.41
N ARG A 149 -23.45 -11.76 -1.01
CA ARG A 149 -24.54 -11.82 -0.01
C ARG A 149 -24.08 -11.35 1.39
N GLU A 150 -22.83 -11.63 1.74
CA GLU A 150 -22.22 -11.28 3.03
C GLU A 150 -21.60 -9.87 3.09
N GLY A 151 -21.75 -9.07 2.03
CA GLY A 151 -21.19 -7.71 1.94
C GLY A 151 -19.66 -7.68 1.80
N LEU A 152 -19.03 -8.81 1.47
CA LEU A 152 -17.60 -8.95 1.28
C LEU A 152 -17.23 -8.65 -0.18
N LYS A 153 -16.17 -7.88 -0.37
CA LYS A 153 -15.53 -7.70 -1.68
C LYS A 153 -14.83 -8.99 -2.09
N PHE A 154 -14.80 -9.31 -3.38
CA PHE A 154 -14.35 -10.63 -3.86
C PHE A 154 -13.36 -10.52 -5.02
N GLY A 155 -12.33 -11.36 -5.01
CA GLY A 155 -11.36 -11.41 -6.09
C GLY A 155 -10.60 -12.73 -6.21
N PHE A 156 -9.79 -12.82 -7.25
CA PHE A 156 -9.06 -14.03 -7.59
C PHE A 156 -7.55 -13.85 -7.47
N TYR A 157 -6.90 -14.82 -6.84
CA TYR A 157 -5.49 -15.09 -7.09
C TYR A 157 -5.37 -15.83 -8.43
N TYR A 158 -4.44 -15.39 -9.28
CA TYR A 158 -4.13 -16.03 -10.55
C TYR A 158 -2.62 -16.16 -10.74
N SER A 159 -2.12 -17.38 -10.90
CA SER A 159 -0.70 -17.54 -11.16
C SER A 159 -0.32 -17.15 -12.59
N LEU A 160 0.51 -16.10 -12.71
CA LEU A 160 0.78 -15.37 -13.94
C LEU A 160 1.94 -15.98 -14.74
N GLY A 161 3.18 -15.67 -14.37
CA GLY A 161 4.41 -16.10 -15.07
C GLY A 161 4.98 -17.43 -14.58
N ARG A 162 4.18 -18.24 -13.87
CA ARG A 162 4.54 -19.60 -13.45
C ARG A 162 3.33 -20.52 -13.59
N ASP A 163 3.48 -21.55 -14.40
CA ASP A 163 2.48 -22.57 -14.67
C ASP A 163 3.26 -23.85 -15.02
N TRP A 164 3.06 -24.93 -14.28
CA TRP A 164 3.78 -26.20 -14.45
C TRP A 164 3.03 -27.19 -15.35
N GLU A 165 1.82 -26.86 -15.79
CA GLU A 165 1.07 -27.60 -16.82
C GLU A 165 1.40 -27.10 -18.23
N ASP A 166 1.61 -25.80 -18.43
CA ASP A 166 1.83 -25.26 -19.77
C ASP A 166 3.32 -25.36 -20.21
N PRO A 167 3.62 -25.96 -21.38
CA PRO A 167 5.00 -26.14 -21.88
C PRO A 167 5.73 -24.85 -22.24
N ASP A 168 5.02 -23.74 -22.47
CA ASP A 168 5.59 -22.47 -22.92
C ASP A 168 6.08 -21.56 -21.77
N VAL A 169 6.08 -22.02 -20.51
CA VAL A 169 6.42 -21.17 -19.34
C VAL A 169 7.85 -21.44 -18.81
N PRO A 170 8.82 -20.54 -19.10
CA PRO A 170 10.15 -20.54 -18.48
C PRO A 170 10.19 -19.78 -17.15
N THR A 171 11.26 -19.98 -16.38
CA THR A 171 11.56 -19.26 -15.13
C THR A 171 13.04 -18.84 -15.08
N ASN A 172 13.34 -17.79 -14.32
CA ASN A 172 14.71 -17.30 -14.17
C ASN A 172 15.14 -17.07 -12.71
N TRP A 173 14.36 -17.52 -11.74
CA TRP A 173 14.66 -17.37 -10.32
C TRP A 173 14.74 -18.73 -9.59
N PRO A 174 15.73 -18.96 -8.70
CA PRO A 174 16.86 -18.09 -8.39
C PRO A 174 17.95 -18.13 -9.48
N VAL A 175 17.81 -19.07 -10.42
CA VAL A 175 18.63 -19.26 -11.62
C VAL A 175 17.72 -19.60 -12.80
N LYS A 176 18.24 -19.58 -14.04
CA LYS A 176 17.53 -20.06 -15.24
C LYS A 176 16.98 -21.48 -15.00
N ALA A 177 15.70 -21.69 -15.36
CA ALA A 177 14.93 -22.92 -15.12
C ALA A 177 14.75 -23.33 -13.64
N GLY A 178 15.17 -22.50 -12.67
CA GLY A 178 15.23 -22.86 -11.25
C GLY A 178 13.88 -23.11 -10.57
N ARG A 179 12.77 -22.73 -11.22
CA ARG A 179 11.39 -22.99 -10.78
C ARG A 179 10.50 -23.57 -11.89
N SER A 180 11.10 -23.99 -13.01
CA SER A 180 10.39 -24.50 -14.17
C SER A 180 10.07 -25.98 -14.04
N ASN A 181 8.97 -26.41 -14.65
CA ASN A 181 8.82 -27.82 -15.01
C ASN A 181 9.86 -28.15 -16.10
N THR A 182 10.95 -28.81 -15.70
CA THR A 182 12.04 -29.28 -16.58
C THR A 182 12.10 -30.79 -16.70
N TRP A 183 11.25 -31.52 -15.97
CA TRP A 183 11.17 -32.98 -16.03
C TRP A 183 10.15 -33.45 -17.07
N ASP A 184 9.06 -32.69 -17.32
CA ASP A 184 8.21 -32.86 -18.49
C ASP A 184 8.68 -32.00 -19.69
N TYR A 185 9.19 -30.78 -19.42
CA TYR A 185 9.57 -29.80 -20.46
C TYR A 185 11.05 -29.33 -20.33
N PRO A 186 12.03 -30.18 -20.71
CA PRO A 186 13.45 -29.97 -20.39
C PRO A 186 14.16 -28.85 -21.18
N ASP A 187 13.68 -28.50 -22.38
CA ASP A 187 14.24 -27.39 -23.15
C ASP A 187 13.62 -26.07 -22.68
N GLU A 188 14.35 -25.34 -21.85
CA GLU A 188 13.95 -24.05 -21.30
C GLU A 188 14.02 -22.91 -22.33
N ASP A 189 14.88 -23.01 -23.36
CA ASP A 189 15.04 -21.97 -24.39
C ASP A 189 13.99 -22.08 -25.50
N ALA A 190 13.38 -23.25 -25.67
CA ALA A 190 12.26 -23.45 -26.60
C ALA A 190 10.92 -22.82 -26.13
N LYS A 191 10.79 -22.47 -24.84
CA LYS A 191 9.53 -22.07 -24.20
C LYS A 191 9.11 -20.63 -24.54
N LYS A 192 7.86 -20.43 -24.94
CA LYS A 192 7.39 -19.13 -25.48
C LYS A 192 6.32 -18.50 -24.58
N LEU A 193 6.74 -17.87 -23.49
CA LEU A 193 5.84 -17.16 -22.55
C LEU A 193 4.76 -16.27 -23.23
N PRO A 194 5.03 -15.53 -24.34
CA PRO A 194 3.98 -14.81 -25.06
C PRO A 194 2.86 -15.70 -25.60
N ALA A 195 3.17 -16.90 -26.09
CA ALA A 195 2.18 -17.83 -26.61
C ALA A 195 1.25 -18.35 -25.51
N TYR A 196 1.79 -18.70 -24.34
CA TYR A 196 1.00 -19.02 -23.14
C TYR A 196 0.14 -17.83 -22.68
N ILE A 197 0.64 -16.60 -22.77
CA ILE A 197 -0.12 -15.40 -22.40
C ILE A 197 -1.32 -15.17 -23.33
N GLU A 198 -1.18 -15.35 -24.65
CA GLU A 198 -2.32 -15.27 -25.58
C GLU A 198 -3.27 -16.48 -25.47
N ARG A 199 -2.74 -17.69 -25.27
CA ARG A 199 -3.48 -18.96 -25.32
C ARG A 199 -4.23 -19.29 -24.04
N LYS A 200 -3.64 -19.01 -22.87
CA LYS A 200 -4.16 -19.41 -21.55
C LYS A 200 -4.46 -18.20 -20.67
N VAL A 201 -3.50 -17.29 -20.44
CA VAL A 201 -3.68 -16.16 -19.50
C VAL A 201 -4.81 -15.20 -19.93
N LYS A 202 -4.73 -14.61 -21.13
CA LYS A 202 -5.72 -13.63 -21.59
C LYS A 202 -7.14 -14.22 -21.69
N PRO A 203 -7.35 -15.46 -22.18
CA PRO A 203 -8.66 -16.14 -22.11
C PRO A 203 -9.15 -16.38 -20.68
N GLN A 204 -8.33 -16.95 -19.79
CA GLN A 204 -8.72 -17.21 -18.40
C GLN A 204 -9.05 -15.93 -17.63
N LEU A 205 -8.34 -14.83 -17.89
CA LEU A 205 -8.70 -13.52 -17.33
C LEU A 205 -10.03 -12.97 -17.86
N ARG A 206 -10.43 -13.30 -19.09
CA ARG A 206 -11.79 -12.97 -19.58
C ARG A 206 -12.84 -13.78 -18.82
N GLU A 207 -12.65 -15.09 -18.72
CA GLU A 207 -13.55 -16.02 -18.01
C GLU A 207 -13.78 -15.56 -16.56
N LEU A 208 -12.70 -15.30 -15.82
CA LEU A 208 -12.76 -14.85 -14.42
C LEU A 208 -13.41 -13.48 -14.24
N LEU A 209 -13.25 -12.55 -15.21
CA LEU A 209 -13.80 -11.20 -15.11
C LEU A 209 -15.23 -11.05 -15.67
N THR A 210 -15.78 -12.05 -16.36
CA THR A 210 -17.15 -11.99 -16.93
C THR A 210 -18.13 -13.02 -16.37
N HIS A 211 -17.69 -14.20 -15.94
CA HIS A 211 -18.61 -15.27 -15.53
C HIS A 211 -19.08 -15.19 -14.06
N TYR A 212 -18.38 -14.44 -13.21
CA TYR A 212 -18.55 -14.46 -11.74
C TYR A 212 -19.23 -13.18 -11.16
N GLY A 213 -19.64 -12.26 -12.03
CA GLY A 213 -20.18 -10.95 -11.67
C GLY A 213 -19.08 -9.90 -11.42
N PRO A 214 -19.35 -8.83 -10.65
CA PRO A 214 -18.33 -7.87 -10.26
C PRO A 214 -17.17 -8.53 -9.50
N ILE A 215 -15.94 -8.19 -9.89
CA ILE A 215 -14.67 -8.64 -9.29
C ILE A 215 -13.89 -7.43 -8.82
N ASP A 216 -13.53 -7.43 -7.53
CA ASP A 216 -12.84 -6.34 -6.85
C ASP A 216 -11.31 -6.44 -6.92
N PHE A 217 -10.75 -7.64 -7.10
CA PHE A 217 -9.30 -7.85 -7.25
C PHE A 217 -8.90 -8.90 -8.29
N LEU A 218 -7.72 -8.66 -8.88
CA LEU A 218 -6.82 -9.69 -9.39
C LEU A 218 -5.47 -9.63 -8.67
N TRP A 219 -5.15 -10.71 -7.96
CA TRP A 219 -3.93 -10.90 -7.19
C TRP A 219 -2.99 -11.83 -7.98
N PHE A 220 -2.03 -11.26 -8.71
CA PHE A 220 -1.14 -12.04 -9.56
C PHE A 220 0.05 -12.62 -8.81
N ASP A 221 0.64 -13.70 -9.33
CA ASP A 221 1.86 -14.29 -8.77
C ASP A 221 2.56 -15.33 -9.69
N THR A 222 3.87 -15.39 -9.82
CA THR A 222 4.82 -14.28 -9.88
C THR A 222 4.82 -13.68 -11.30
N PRO A 223 5.28 -12.44 -11.53
CA PRO A 223 5.44 -11.89 -12.87
C PRO A 223 6.76 -12.34 -13.54
N GLU A 224 7.19 -13.58 -13.34
CA GLU A 224 8.48 -14.07 -13.87
C GLU A 224 8.49 -14.00 -15.40
N LEU A 225 9.56 -13.38 -15.94
CA LEU A 225 9.80 -13.12 -17.37
C LEU A 225 8.71 -12.33 -18.14
N VAL A 226 7.61 -11.91 -17.49
CA VAL A 226 6.55 -11.08 -18.09
C VAL A 226 7.10 -9.71 -18.45
N THR A 227 6.94 -9.30 -19.71
CA THR A 227 7.44 -8.00 -20.20
C THR A 227 6.55 -6.84 -19.76
N ARG A 228 7.10 -5.62 -19.74
CA ARG A 228 6.33 -4.39 -19.45
C ARG A 228 5.15 -4.20 -20.39
N GLU A 229 5.28 -4.62 -21.64
CA GLU A 229 4.21 -4.58 -22.64
C GLU A 229 3.10 -5.57 -22.30
N GLN A 230 3.44 -6.82 -21.95
CA GLN A 230 2.46 -7.82 -21.49
C GLN A 230 1.75 -7.39 -20.21
N SER A 231 2.46 -6.84 -19.21
CA SER A 231 1.82 -6.25 -18.01
C SER A 231 0.87 -5.11 -18.37
N LEU A 232 1.19 -4.27 -19.36
CA LEU A 232 0.32 -3.18 -19.84
C LEU A 232 -0.92 -3.72 -20.57
N GLU A 233 -0.78 -4.73 -21.41
CA GLU A 233 -1.90 -5.36 -22.12
C GLU A 233 -2.84 -6.09 -21.17
N ILE A 234 -2.29 -6.82 -20.20
CA ILE A 234 -3.07 -7.47 -19.14
C ILE A 234 -3.80 -6.42 -18.30
N ARG A 235 -3.14 -5.31 -17.90
CA ARG A 235 -3.80 -4.20 -17.18
C ARG A 235 -4.93 -3.58 -18.00
N LYS A 236 -4.72 -3.32 -19.30
CA LYS A 236 -5.76 -2.81 -20.22
C LYS A 236 -6.94 -3.78 -20.34
N LEU A 237 -6.67 -5.07 -20.51
CA LEU A 237 -7.68 -6.12 -20.58
C LEU A 237 -8.57 -6.11 -19.33
N ILE A 238 -7.96 -6.08 -18.14
CA ILE A 238 -8.67 -6.10 -16.86
C ILE A 238 -9.62 -4.90 -16.75
N HIS A 239 -9.11 -3.67 -16.91
CA HIS A 239 -9.97 -2.49 -16.79
C HIS A 239 -10.97 -2.32 -17.95
N SER A 240 -10.77 -2.95 -19.12
CA SER A 240 -11.78 -2.99 -20.18
C SER A 240 -12.99 -3.89 -19.86
N LEU A 241 -12.89 -4.76 -18.85
CA LEU A 241 -13.94 -5.69 -18.41
C LEU A 241 -14.50 -5.30 -17.04
N GLN A 242 -13.61 -4.93 -16.11
CA GLN A 242 -13.94 -4.53 -14.74
C GLN A 242 -13.11 -3.27 -14.38
N PRO A 243 -13.55 -2.06 -14.76
CA PRO A 243 -12.77 -0.82 -14.57
C PRO A 243 -12.32 -0.58 -13.12
N GLN A 244 -13.12 -0.99 -12.14
CA GLN A 244 -12.88 -0.80 -10.71
C GLN A 244 -12.02 -1.90 -10.05
N CYS A 245 -11.67 -2.97 -10.76
CA CYS A 245 -10.86 -4.08 -10.24
C CYS A 245 -9.44 -3.63 -9.88
N LEU A 246 -8.99 -3.96 -8.66
CA LEU A 246 -7.67 -3.64 -8.16
C LEU A 246 -6.65 -4.72 -8.52
N ILE A 247 -5.47 -4.30 -8.94
CA ILE A 247 -4.39 -5.18 -9.40
C ILE A 247 -3.20 -5.06 -8.44
N ASN A 248 -2.70 -6.18 -7.92
CA ASN A 248 -1.53 -6.17 -7.04
C ASN A 248 -0.21 -5.87 -7.81
N SER A 249 0.85 -5.48 -7.11
CA SER A 249 2.16 -5.20 -7.73
C SER A 249 2.81 -6.37 -8.46
N ARG A 250 2.31 -7.61 -8.28
CA ARG A 250 2.81 -8.83 -8.91
C ARG A 250 2.22 -9.11 -10.31
N ILE A 251 1.46 -8.18 -10.89
CA ILE A 251 1.36 -8.05 -12.36
C ILE A 251 2.73 -7.71 -13.01
N GLY A 252 3.68 -7.23 -12.20
CA GLY A 252 5.04 -6.90 -12.62
C GLY A 252 5.19 -5.48 -13.17
N ASN A 253 6.43 -5.15 -13.53
CA ASN A 253 6.81 -3.96 -14.29
C ASN A 253 6.31 -2.59 -13.76
N GLY A 254 5.91 -2.53 -12.48
CA GLY A 254 5.33 -1.33 -11.85
C GLY A 254 3.90 -1.01 -12.29
N MET A 255 3.09 -2.02 -12.66
CA MET A 255 1.74 -1.85 -13.22
C MET A 255 0.58 -2.13 -12.25
N GLY A 256 0.87 -2.50 -11.00
CA GLY A 256 -0.16 -2.73 -9.97
C GLY A 256 -0.51 -1.46 -9.18
N ASP A 257 -1.74 -1.41 -8.66
CA ASP A 257 -2.32 -0.28 -7.94
C ASP A 257 -1.92 -0.24 -6.45
N TYR A 258 -1.45 -1.37 -5.90
CA TYR A 258 -0.97 -1.51 -4.52
C TYR A 258 0.18 -2.51 -4.40
N SER A 259 1.04 -2.35 -3.40
CA SER A 259 2.21 -3.23 -3.16
C SER A 259 1.92 -4.38 -2.20
N ILE A 260 2.67 -5.50 -2.38
CA ILE A 260 2.59 -6.70 -1.55
C ILE A 260 3.84 -6.84 -0.67
N VAL A 261 3.63 -7.18 0.60
CA VAL A 261 4.65 -7.63 1.56
C VAL A 261 4.30 -9.07 1.98
N GLU A 262 4.94 -10.05 1.38
CA GLU A 262 4.68 -11.47 1.72
C GLU A 262 5.50 -11.89 2.95
N GLN A 263 4.82 -12.50 3.92
CA GLN A 263 5.44 -13.10 5.12
C GLN A 263 6.46 -12.18 5.80
N LYS A 264 6.24 -10.87 5.85
CA LYS A 264 7.12 -9.92 6.57
C LYS A 264 6.27 -8.77 7.14
N LEU A 265 6.70 -8.20 8.26
CA LEU A 265 6.17 -6.93 8.78
C LEU A 265 7.11 -5.79 8.36
N THR A 266 6.56 -4.59 8.13
CA THR A 266 7.34 -3.41 7.72
C THR A 266 7.95 -2.69 8.93
N GLY A 267 9.14 -2.12 8.78
CA GLY A 267 9.80 -1.35 9.85
C GLY A 267 9.36 0.13 9.95
N GLN A 268 8.46 0.57 9.08
CA GLN A 268 8.13 1.99 8.88
C GLN A 268 6.69 2.18 8.39
N ILE A 269 6.15 3.40 8.53
CA ILE A 269 4.89 3.80 7.90
C ILE A 269 5.08 3.89 6.37
N ASP A 270 4.12 3.38 5.61
CA ASP A 270 3.94 3.74 4.21
C ASP A 270 2.48 4.17 3.99
N ASN A 271 2.29 5.41 3.52
CA ASN A 271 0.98 6.01 3.26
C ASN A 271 0.44 5.71 1.85
N ARG A 272 1.16 4.93 1.03
CA ARG A 272 0.66 4.36 -0.23
C ARG A 272 -0.21 3.11 0.06
N PRO A 273 -1.02 2.65 -0.90
CA PRO A 273 -1.75 1.39 -0.75
C PRO A 273 -0.78 0.19 -0.70
N TRP A 274 -0.81 -0.58 0.39
CA TRP A 274 -0.02 -1.81 0.53
C TRP A 274 -0.74 -2.88 1.36
N GLU A 275 -0.37 -4.14 1.16
CA GLU A 275 -0.96 -5.31 1.80
C GLU A 275 0.12 -6.27 2.28
N ALA A 276 0.01 -6.77 3.50
CA ALA A 276 0.77 -7.90 3.98
C ALA A 276 -0.05 -9.18 3.86
N CYS A 277 0.47 -10.19 3.14
CA CYS A 277 -0.12 -11.53 3.12
C CYS A 277 0.66 -12.46 4.07
N LEU A 278 -0.05 -13.08 5.02
CA LEU A 278 0.52 -13.91 6.10
C LEU A 278 -0.26 -15.22 6.26
N THR A 279 0.42 -16.33 6.57
CA THR A 279 -0.22 -17.62 6.91
C THR A 279 -0.55 -17.73 8.39
N MET A 280 -1.61 -18.50 8.73
CA MET A 280 -1.86 -18.90 10.11
C MET A 280 -0.89 -20.00 10.58
N GLY A 281 -0.69 -21.05 9.76
CA GLY A 281 0.31 -22.11 9.97
C GLY A 281 1.65 -21.80 9.27
N ARG A 282 2.44 -22.85 9.02
CA ARG A 282 3.67 -22.79 8.21
C ARG A 282 3.38 -22.69 6.70
N ASN A 283 2.31 -23.32 6.22
CA ASN A 283 2.00 -23.49 4.79
C ASN A 283 0.92 -22.49 4.31
N TRP A 284 0.84 -22.25 2.99
CA TRP A 284 -0.34 -21.61 2.41
C TRP A 284 -1.46 -22.63 2.17
N CYS A 285 -1.15 -23.81 1.64
CA CYS A 285 -2.12 -24.90 1.51
C CYS A 285 -2.53 -25.55 2.84
N TYR A 286 -3.53 -26.43 2.77
CA TYR A 286 -3.74 -27.42 3.82
C TYR A 286 -2.59 -28.43 3.86
N ASN A 287 -1.99 -28.62 5.03
CA ASN A 287 -0.96 -29.61 5.29
C ASN A 287 -1.25 -30.28 6.64
N ARG A 288 -1.41 -31.61 6.66
CA ARG A 288 -1.79 -32.39 7.85
C ARG A 288 -0.67 -32.47 8.90
N TYR A 289 0.56 -32.16 8.51
CA TYR A 289 1.73 -32.08 9.39
C TYR A 289 1.92 -30.67 9.97
N ASP A 290 1.13 -29.69 9.53
CA ASP A 290 1.16 -28.31 10.03
C ASP A 290 0.30 -28.16 11.29
N THR A 291 0.85 -28.66 12.41
CA THR A 291 0.16 -28.72 13.71
C THR A 291 0.31 -27.45 14.55
N VAL A 292 1.08 -26.45 14.09
CA VAL A 292 1.44 -25.27 14.87
C VAL A 292 0.97 -24.00 14.16
N TYR A 293 -0.14 -23.44 14.65
CA TYR A 293 -0.72 -22.20 14.16
C TYR A 293 -0.37 -21.03 15.09
N LYS A 294 -0.19 -19.84 14.51
CA LYS A 294 0.02 -18.59 15.25
C LYS A 294 -1.10 -18.38 16.28
N LYS A 295 -0.73 -17.96 17.49
CA LYS A 295 -1.69 -17.73 18.58
C LYS A 295 -2.62 -16.54 18.25
N PRO A 296 -3.87 -16.51 18.76
CA PRO A 296 -4.81 -15.43 18.47
C PRO A 296 -4.30 -14.00 18.80
N ASP A 297 -3.56 -13.86 19.89
CA ASP A 297 -2.95 -12.60 20.33
C ASP A 297 -1.83 -12.13 19.40
N VAL A 298 -1.00 -13.06 18.91
CA VAL A 298 0.02 -12.81 17.89
C VAL A 298 -0.62 -12.31 16.60
N MET A 299 -1.68 -12.96 16.12
CA MET A 299 -2.34 -12.54 14.87
C MET A 299 -3.02 -11.16 14.98
N ILE A 300 -3.60 -10.82 16.14
CA ILE A 300 -4.14 -9.46 16.40
C ILE A 300 -3.01 -8.44 16.56
N ARG A 301 -1.85 -8.81 17.11
CA ARG A 301 -0.64 -7.98 17.12
C ARG A 301 -0.14 -7.67 15.70
N HIS A 302 -0.20 -8.62 14.77
CA HIS A 302 0.15 -8.40 13.36
C HIS A 302 -0.81 -7.42 12.68
N LEU A 303 -2.13 -7.64 12.80
CA LEU A 303 -3.14 -6.75 12.24
C LEU A 303 -2.95 -5.29 12.73
N THR A 304 -2.74 -5.12 14.04
CA THR A 304 -2.60 -3.79 14.64
C THR A 304 -1.29 -3.09 14.25
N ASP A 305 -0.18 -3.84 14.08
CA ASP A 305 1.09 -3.32 13.56
C ASP A 305 0.97 -2.87 12.09
N ILE A 306 0.42 -3.73 11.23
CA ILE A 306 0.21 -3.45 9.79
C ILE A 306 -0.67 -2.21 9.58
N VAL A 307 -1.79 -2.13 10.31
CA VAL A 307 -2.76 -1.03 10.16
C VAL A 307 -2.19 0.30 10.66
N SER A 308 -1.42 0.30 11.75
CA SER A 308 -0.70 1.50 12.24
C SER A 308 0.38 2.01 11.28
N LYS A 309 0.92 1.12 10.43
CA LYS A 309 1.89 1.42 9.37
C LYS A 309 1.25 1.66 8.00
N GLY A 310 -0.08 1.63 7.94
CA GLY A 310 -0.89 2.10 6.80
C GLY A 310 -1.53 1.02 5.94
N GLY A 311 -1.05 -0.23 6.05
CA GLY A 311 -1.41 -1.32 5.16
C GLY A 311 -2.74 -2.01 5.50
N ASN A 312 -2.99 -3.10 4.78
CA ASN A 312 -4.01 -4.10 5.05
C ASN A 312 -3.36 -5.46 5.38
N LEU A 313 -4.03 -6.30 6.16
CA LEU A 313 -3.67 -7.71 6.38
C LEU A 313 -4.56 -8.62 5.53
N LEU A 314 -3.95 -9.49 4.73
CA LEU A 314 -4.59 -10.59 4.02
C LEU A 314 -4.15 -11.91 4.67
N LEU A 315 -4.99 -12.44 5.56
CA LEU A 315 -4.68 -13.63 6.36
C LEU A 315 -5.12 -14.91 5.66
N ASN A 316 -4.21 -15.87 5.49
CA ASN A 316 -4.47 -17.09 4.75
C ASN A 316 -5.01 -18.26 5.59
N VAL A 317 -6.02 -18.93 5.03
CA VAL A 317 -6.49 -20.27 5.42
C VAL A 317 -6.39 -21.20 4.22
N GLY A 318 -5.71 -22.34 4.37
CA GLY A 318 -5.71 -23.41 3.36
C GLY A 318 -6.80 -24.45 3.65
N PRO A 319 -7.87 -24.57 2.84
CA PRO A 319 -8.92 -25.57 3.05
C PRO A 319 -8.46 -26.98 2.68
N ASP A 320 -9.04 -28.01 3.31
CA ASP A 320 -8.71 -29.41 3.04
C ASP A 320 -9.28 -29.91 1.70
N GLY A 321 -8.85 -31.10 1.26
CA GLY A 321 -9.33 -31.75 0.03
C GLY A 321 -10.83 -32.04 0.00
N LYS A 322 -11.53 -31.87 1.12
CA LYS A 322 -12.99 -32.02 1.22
C LYS A 322 -13.75 -30.70 1.13
N GLY A 323 -13.08 -29.55 1.20
CA GLY A 323 -13.68 -28.22 1.17
C GLY A 323 -13.93 -27.59 2.54
N ARG A 324 -13.27 -28.06 3.61
CA ARG A 324 -13.42 -27.50 4.96
C ARG A 324 -12.23 -26.63 5.34
N PHE A 325 -12.46 -25.62 6.18
CA PHE A 325 -11.37 -24.93 6.87
C PHE A 325 -10.75 -25.84 7.95
N PRO A 326 -9.42 -25.79 8.18
CA PRO A 326 -8.77 -26.57 9.23
C PRO A 326 -9.27 -26.18 10.61
N ALA A 327 -9.48 -27.16 11.50
CA ALA A 327 -9.96 -26.92 12.86
C ALA A 327 -9.06 -25.95 13.66
N LEU A 328 -7.75 -25.93 13.38
CA LEU A 328 -6.77 -25.02 13.99
C LEU A 328 -6.95 -23.54 13.60
N ALA A 329 -7.61 -23.24 12.47
CA ALA A 329 -7.94 -21.87 12.08
C ALA A 329 -9.08 -21.26 12.92
N GLY A 330 -10.02 -22.10 13.38
CA GLY A 330 -11.25 -21.70 14.08
C GLY A 330 -11.03 -20.76 15.29
N PRO A 331 -10.14 -21.10 16.24
CA PRO A 331 -9.85 -20.25 17.40
C PRO A 331 -9.33 -18.86 17.03
N GLY A 332 -8.47 -18.75 16.01
CA GLY A 332 -7.93 -17.47 15.53
C GLY A 332 -9.00 -16.59 14.90
N LEU A 333 -9.77 -17.14 13.96
CA LEU A 333 -10.85 -16.43 13.27
C LEU A 333 -11.96 -15.99 14.24
N LYS A 334 -12.29 -16.82 15.24
CA LYS A 334 -13.23 -16.48 16.30
C LYS A 334 -12.71 -15.31 17.16
N ALA A 335 -11.44 -15.34 17.56
CA ALA A 335 -10.84 -14.28 18.37
C ALA A 335 -10.79 -12.94 17.62
N PHE A 336 -10.45 -12.94 16.33
CA PHE A 336 -10.56 -11.75 15.47
C PHE A 336 -11.98 -11.19 15.49
N GLY A 337 -13.00 -12.02 15.27
CA GLY A 337 -14.41 -11.60 15.32
C GLY A 337 -14.79 -10.96 16.66
N GLN A 338 -14.41 -11.59 17.78
CA GLN A 338 -14.67 -11.07 19.13
C GLN A 338 -13.94 -9.76 19.42
N TRP A 339 -12.68 -9.63 18.98
CA TRP A 339 -11.87 -8.43 19.20
C TRP A 339 -12.32 -7.26 18.31
N LEU A 340 -12.58 -7.51 17.01
CA LEU A 340 -13.01 -6.49 16.04
C LEU A 340 -14.46 -6.02 16.26
N ALA A 341 -15.31 -6.82 16.92
CA ALA A 341 -16.63 -6.39 17.36
C ALA A 341 -16.57 -5.27 18.43
N LEU A 342 -15.53 -5.26 19.27
CA LEU A 342 -15.29 -4.20 20.26
C LEU A 342 -14.45 -3.07 19.65
N TYR A 343 -13.31 -3.42 19.04
CA TYR A 343 -12.23 -2.49 18.72
C TYR A 343 -12.13 -2.09 17.23
N GLY A 344 -13.08 -2.53 16.40
CA GLY A 344 -13.10 -2.24 14.95
C GLY A 344 -13.08 -0.76 14.59
N GLU A 345 -13.53 0.14 15.48
CA GLU A 345 -13.47 1.60 15.31
C GLU A 345 -12.01 2.10 15.09
N ALA A 346 -11.04 1.44 15.74
CA ALA A 346 -9.60 1.73 15.62
C ALA A 346 -8.93 1.12 14.38
N ILE A 347 -9.66 0.30 13.62
CA ILE A 347 -9.14 -0.41 12.43
C ILE A 347 -9.81 0.13 11.16
N TYR A 348 -11.14 0.05 11.04
CA TYR A 348 -11.81 0.31 9.76
C TYR A 348 -11.86 1.80 9.42
N GLY A 349 -11.28 2.15 8.27
CA GLY A 349 -11.17 3.53 7.81
C GLY A 349 -10.14 4.39 8.55
N THR A 350 -9.29 3.81 9.39
CA THR A 350 -8.21 4.57 10.06
C THR A 350 -6.98 4.75 9.15
N ARG A 351 -6.07 5.62 9.57
CA ARG A 351 -4.77 5.90 8.94
C ARG A 351 -3.66 5.80 10.00
N PRO A 352 -2.37 5.72 9.60
CA PRO A 352 -1.26 5.97 10.50
C PRO A 352 -1.42 7.30 11.22
N TRP A 353 -1.01 7.35 12.48
CA TRP A 353 -0.72 8.62 13.14
C TRP A 353 0.71 9.06 12.79
N ARG A 354 1.16 10.20 13.34
CA ARG A 354 2.53 10.74 13.13
C ARG A 354 3.66 9.76 13.52
N THR A 355 3.35 8.77 14.35
CA THR A 355 4.16 7.57 14.58
C THR A 355 3.25 6.35 14.61
N TYR A 356 3.77 5.17 14.23
CA TYR A 356 3.01 3.92 14.23
C TYR A 356 2.86 3.33 15.64
N GLY A 357 3.73 3.70 16.58
CA GLY A 357 3.79 3.12 17.93
C GLY A 357 4.98 3.62 18.74
N GLU A 358 5.08 3.13 19.98
CA GLU A 358 6.28 3.26 20.81
C GLU A 358 6.38 2.07 21.80
N ASN A 359 7.59 1.75 22.23
CA ASN A 359 7.84 0.71 23.24
C ASN A 359 7.60 1.26 24.65
N TYR A 360 7.05 0.44 25.56
CA TYR A 360 6.80 0.81 26.96
C TYR A 360 8.09 1.20 27.68
N ASP A 361 9.18 0.44 27.44
CA ASP A 361 10.49 0.69 27.99
C ASP A 361 11.38 1.37 26.94
N ARG A 362 11.68 2.67 27.14
CA ARG A 362 12.46 3.52 26.22
C ARG A 362 13.89 3.06 25.90
N HIS A 363 14.39 2.02 26.57
CA HIS A 363 15.75 1.48 26.40
C HIS A 363 15.78 0.06 25.82
N VAL A 364 14.63 -0.52 25.46
CA VAL A 364 14.62 -1.73 24.62
C VAL A 364 14.95 -1.29 23.20
N GLN A 365 16.22 -1.45 22.81
CA GLN A 365 16.55 -1.62 21.40
C GLN A 365 15.77 -2.84 20.89
N GLU A 366 15.09 -2.71 19.76
CA GLU A 366 14.64 -3.89 19.03
C GLU A 366 15.89 -4.67 18.63
N GLU A 367 16.10 -5.85 19.23
CA GLU A 367 17.02 -6.81 18.64
C GLU A 367 16.54 -7.08 17.22
N LYS A 368 17.37 -6.74 16.23
CA LYS A 368 17.20 -7.23 14.88
C LYS A 368 17.37 -8.74 14.91
N ASN A 369 16.28 -9.47 15.11
CA ASN A 369 16.25 -10.89 14.86
C ASN A 369 16.37 -11.07 13.34
N GLU A 370 17.62 -11.19 12.85
CA GLU A 370 17.93 -11.38 11.42
C GLU A 370 17.50 -12.77 10.89
N LYS A 371 16.83 -13.57 11.73
CA LYS A 371 16.10 -14.77 11.33
C LYS A 371 14.97 -14.36 10.40
N GLU A 372 15.01 -14.87 9.18
CA GLU A 372 13.90 -14.66 8.26
C GLU A 372 12.62 -15.32 8.78
N PHE A 373 11.50 -14.78 8.31
CA PHE A 373 10.14 -15.25 8.58
C PHE A 373 9.97 -16.63 7.91
N HIS A 374 10.26 -17.69 8.65
CA HIS A 374 10.34 -19.04 8.08
C HIS A 374 9.08 -19.88 8.31
N ASP A 375 8.34 -19.66 9.40
CA ASP A 375 7.15 -20.45 9.73
C ASP A 375 6.22 -19.74 10.77
N ALA A 376 5.32 -20.48 11.42
CA ALA A 376 4.41 -19.96 12.47
C ALA A 376 5.00 -19.88 13.89
N VAL A 377 6.24 -20.31 14.09
CA VAL A 377 7.02 -20.25 15.36
C VAL A 377 8.12 -19.19 15.26
N TYR A 378 8.65 -18.99 14.06
CA TYR A 378 9.67 -18.03 13.69
C TYR A 378 9.11 -17.04 12.67
N ASP A 379 7.98 -16.42 13.03
CA ASP A 379 7.24 -15.47 12.20
C ASP A 379 7.78 -14.04 12.31
N GLY A 380 9.09 -13.89 12.46
CA GLY A 380 9.78 -12.61 12.63
C GLY A 380 9.37 -11.78 13.86
N THR A 381 8.41 -12.22 14.68
CA THR A 381 7.92 -11.45 15.81
C THR A 381 8.44 -11.95 17.16
N PRO A 382 8.65 -11.04 18.14
CA PRO A 382 9.09 -11.40 19.48
C PRO A 382 8.21 -12.48 20.11
N GLN A 383 8.81 -13.65 20.36
CA GLN A 383 8.17 -14.75 21.10
C GLN A 383 7.98 -14.37 22.58
N GLU A 384 8.79 -13.46 23.09
CA GLU A 384 8.51 -12.71 24.31
C GLU A 384 7.56 -11.54 24.02
N ILE A 385 6.52 -11.38 24.84
CA ILE A 385 5.59 -10.26 24.74
C ILE A 385 6.30 -8.98 25.22
N ILE A 386 6.98 -8.31 24.30
CA ILE A 386 7.46 -6.94 24.51
C ILE A 386 6.22 -6.05 24.78
N PRO A 387 6.20 -5.27 25.89
CA PRO A 387 5.13 -4.32 26.17
C PRO A 387 5.29 -3.08 25.30
N ASP A 388 4.26 -2.78 24.50
CA ASP A 388 4.29 -1.67 23.54
C ASP A 388 2.89 -1.21 23.13
N PHE A 389 2.89 -0.10 22.40
CA PHE A 389 1.71 0.59 21.89
C PHE A 389 1.73 0.67 20.37
N ARG A 390 0.55 0.69 19.75
CA ARG A 390 0.36 1.05 18.34
C ARG A 390 -0.70 2.13 18.21
N TYR A 391 -0.58 2.99 17.20
CA TYR A 391 -1.47 4.14 17.00
C TYR A 391 -2.13 4.11 15.63
N THR A 392 -3.41 4.44 15.61
CA THR A 392 -4.15 4.76 14.39
C THR A 392 -4.94 6.05 14.61
N GLN A 393 -5.27 6.77 13.54
CA GLN A 393 -6.04 8.01 13.60
C GLN A 393 -7.28 7.95 12.69
N LYS A 394 -8.37 8.60 13.13
CA LYS A 394 -9.57 8.85 12.31
C LYS A 394 -10.21 10.18 12.75
N GLY A 395 -10.07 11.22 11.93
CA GLY A 395 -10.42 12.59 12.34
C GLY A 395 -9.61 13.03 13.56
N HIS A 396 -10.29 13.66 14.52
CA HIS A 396 -9.72 14.18 15.77
C HIS A 396 -9.52 13.11 16.86
N ALA A 397 -9.69 11.82 16.54
CA ALA A 397 -9.48 10.71 17.45
C ALA A 397 -8.22 9.92 17.08
N VAL A 398 -7.32 9.76 18.06
CA VAL A 398 -6.19 8.82 18.00
C VAL A 398 -6.52 7.62 18.88
N TYR A 399 -6.44 6.42 18.30
CA TYR A 399 -6.68 5.17 18.98
C TYR A 399 -5.34 4.61 19.45
N VAL A 400 -5.16 4.56 20.77
CA VAL A 400 -4.00 3.94 21.41
C VAL A 400 -4.33 2.46 21.61
N ILE A 401 -3.79 1.65 20.71
CA ILE A 401 -3.87 0.19 20.75
C ILE A 401 -2.78 -0.28 21.72
N VAL A 402 -3.17 -0.51 22.97
CA VAL A 402 -2.29 -1.01 24.03
C VAL A 402 -2.12 -2.51 23.82
N ARG A 403 -0.93 -2.96 23.42
CA ARG A 403 -0.70 -4.38 23.06
C ARG A 403 -0.17 -5.23 24.21
N HIS A 404 0.44 -4.60 25.23
CA HIS A 404 0.71 -5.12 26.57
C HIS A 404 1.32 -3.99 27.44
N VAL A 405 1.13 -4.00 28.77
CA VAL A 405 1.71 -3.04 29.73
C VAL A 405 2.24 -3.75 30.98
N LYS A 406 3.25 -3.19 31.66
CA LYS A 406 3.81 -3.76 32.91
C LYS A 406 3.08 -3.30 34.18
N ALA A 407 2.34 -2.20 34.14
CA ALA A 407 1.63 -1.62 35.29
C ALA A 407 0.31 -0.96 34.87
N ALA A 408 -0.55 -0.68 35.86
CA ALA A 408 -1.83 0.02 35.67
C ALA A 408 -1.68 1.53 35.40
N SER A 409 -0.49 2.09 35.63
CA SER A 409 -0.14 3.47 35.29
C SER A 409 1.07 3.48 34.37
N PHE A 410 0.97 4.20 33.25
CA PHE A 410 1.99 4.21 32.19
C PHE A 410 2.00 5.53 31.42
N LEU A 411 3.15 5.86 30.83
CA LEU A 411 3.37 7.11 30.10
C LEU A 411 3.37 6.85 28.59
N LEU A 412 2.51 7.57 27.85
CA LEU A 412 2.51 7.61 26.39
C LEU A 412 3.32 8.83 25.93
N SER A 413 4.57 8.62 25.57
CA SER A 413 5.58 9.66 25.31
C SER A 413 5.50 10.30 23.92
N SER A 414 4.68 9.73 23.05
CA SER A 414 4.38 10.24 21.71
C SER A 414 3.32 11.36 21.68
N PHE A 415 2.70 11.67 22.82
CA PHE A 415 1.74 12.78 23.00
C PHE A 415 2.39 14.00 23.66
N TYR A 416 1.89 15.20 23.35
CA TYR A 416 2.45 16.47 23.80
C TYR A 416 1.34 17.45 24.23
N PRO A 417 1.65 18.48 25.06
CA PRO A 417 0.71 19.56 25.39
C PRO A 417 0.08 20.25 24.17
N SER A 418 0.72 20.18 22.99
CA SER A 418 0.19 20.69 21.73
C SER A 418 -0.98 19.91 21.14
N ASP A 419 -1.24 18.68 21.60
CA ASP A 419 -2.28 17.81 21.04
C ASP A 419 -3.71 18.17 21.52
N ASN A 420 -3.85 19.17 22.40
CA ASN A 420 -5.13 19.68 22.89
C ASN A 420 -6.12 18.56 23.28
N ILE A 421 -5.68 17.61 24.11
CA ILE A 421 -6.47 16.42 24.47
C ILE A 421 -7.68 16.83 25.33
N VAL A 422 -8.88 16.49 24.86
CA VAL A 422 -10.16 16.75 25.55
C VAL A 422 -10.53 15.58 26.46
N SER A 423 -10.35 14.35 25.99
CA SER A 423 -10.72 13.15 26.75
C SER A 423 -9.94 11.91 26.34
N VAL A 424 -9.84 10.96 27.29
CA VAL A 424 -9.38 9.59 27.04
C VAL A 424 -10.45 8.63 27.57
N GLU A 425 -10.93 7.72 26.72
CA GLU A 425 -11.97 6.72 27.04
C GLU A 425 -11.51 5.29 26.66
N SER A 426 -12.04 4.26 27.32
CA SER A 426 -11.89 2.86 26.84
C SER A 426 -12.96 2.56 25.80
N ILE A 427 -12.57 2.07 24.63
CA ILE A 427 -13.50 1.77 23.51
C ILE A 427 -14.57 0.74 23.91
N ASP A 428 -14.19 -0.27 24.70
CA ASP A 428 -15.02 -1.42 25.05
C ASP A 428 -15.95 -1.21 26.26
N THR A 429 -15.64 -0.24 27.14
CA THR A 429 -16.50 0.12 28.28
C THR A 429 -17.21 1.47 28.13
N ARG A 430 -16.75 2.31 27.19
CA ARG A 430 -17.15 3.72 27.01
C ARG A 430 -17.05 4.55 28.30
N GLN A 431 -16.16 4.15 29.21
CA GLN A 431 -15.86 4.89 30.43
C GLN A 431 -14.65 5.81 30.22
N PRO A 432 -14.64 7.01 30.82
CA PRO A 432 -13.45 7.83 30.95
C PRO A 432 -12.32 7.07 31.67
N VAL A 433 -11.10 7.22 31.19
CA VAL A 433 -9.88 6.75 31.85
C VAL A 433 -9.28 7.93 32.63
N ARG A 434 -8.57 7.69 33.74
CA ARG A 434 -7.81 8.77 34.39
C ARG A 434 -6.54 9.06 33.59
N TRP A 435 -6.29 10.32 33.30
CA TRP A 435 -5.12 10.73 32.51
C TRP A 435 -4.61 12.10 32.96
N LYS A 436 -3.33 12.36 32.67
CA LYS A 436 -2.69 13.66 32.88
C LYS A 436 -1.65 13.92 31.80
N LEU A 437 -1.87 14.94 30.99
CA LEU A 437 -0.91 15.38 29.99
C LEU A 437 0.24 16.16 30.66
N THR A 438 1.47 15.90 30.23
CA THR A 438 2.70 16.50 30.77
C THR A 438 3.72 16.73 29.65
N ASP A 439 4.76 17.52 29.92
CA ASP A 439 5.87 17.77 28.99
C ASP A 439 6.64 16.49 28.57
N ARG A 440 6.44 15.37 29.27
CA ARG A 440 7.05 14.06 28.96
C ARG A 440 6.14 13.10 28.19
N GLY A 441 4.85 13.43 28.05
CA GLY A 441 3.83 12.53 27.52
C GLY A 441 2.48 12.61 28.22
N LEU A 442 1.53 11.86 27.68
CA LEU A 442 0.22 11.58 28.27
C LEU A 442 0.35 10.45 29.29
N GLN A 443 0.30 10.76 30.58
CA GLN A 443 0.20 9.75 31.63
C GLN A 443 -1.22 9.16 31.63
N ILE A 444 -1.32 7.83 31.65
CA ILE A 444 -2.55 7.06 31.83
C ILE A 444 -2.53 6.42 33.22
N GLU A 445 -3.69 6.39 33.88
CA GLU A 445 -3.91 5.73 35.16
C GLU A 445 -5.19 4.87 35.11
N GLN A 446 -5.07 3.63 35.54
CA GLN A 446 -6.16 2.65 35.64
C GLN A 446 -6.18 2.04 37.05
N ASP A 447 -7.34 1.63 37.55
CA ASP A 447 -7.50 1.08 38.90
C ASP A 447 -6.84 -0.29 39.07
N THR A 448 -6.78 -1.07 37.99
CA THR A 448 -6.07 -2.36 37.92
C THR A 448 -5.43 -2.51 36.55
N ALA A 449 -4.32 -3.25 36.48
CA ALA A 449 -3.78 -3.69 35.19
C ALA A 449 -4.79 -4.68 34.57
N PRO A 450 -5.27 -4.46 33.33
CA PRO A 450 -6.47 -5.14 32.85
C PRO A 450 -6.20 -6.62 32.56
N GLN A 451 -6.84 -7.50 33.34
CA GLN A 451 -6.93 -8.93 33.05
C GLN A 451 -7.91 -9.17 31.89
N ARG A 452 -7.50 -8.78 30.68
CA ARG A 452 -8.23 -8.97 29.42
C ARG A 452 -7.34 -9.70 28.42
N PHE A 453 -7.93 -10.10 27.29
CA PHE A 453 -7.15 -10.47 26.10
C PHE A 453 -6.13 -9.34 25.81
N PRO A 454 -4.84 -9.64 25.57
CA PRO A 454 -3.74 -8.72 25.92
C PRO A 454 -3.69 -7.41 25.11
N VAL A 455 -4.46 -7.32 24.03
CA VAL A 455 -4.59 -6.10 23.21
C VAL A 455 -5.94 -5.44 23.51
N TYR A 456 -5.94 -4.20 23.98
CA TYR A 456 -7.13 -3.36 24.17
C TYR A 456 -6.90 -1.96 23.59
N VAL A 457 -7.96 -1.14 23.48
CA VAL A 457 -7.86 0.18 22.85
C VAL A 457 -8.43 1.28 23.73
N LEU A 458 -7.64 2.33 23.92
CA LEU A 458 -8.08 3.63 24.42
C LEU A 458 -8.27 4.60 23.26
N LYS A 459 -9.27 5.46 23.33
CA LYS A 459 -9.49 6.54 22.35
C LYS A 459 -9.14 7.87 22.99
N VAL A 460 -8.24 8.61 22.36
CA VAL A 460 -7.81 9.95 22.75
C VAL A 460 -8.47 10.93 21.79
N ASN A 461 -9.40 11.74 22.29
CA ASN A 461 -10.11 12.76 21.52
C ASN A 461 -9.39 14.11 21.69
N MET A 462 -9.12 14.79 20.58
CA MET A 462 -8.42 16.07 20.50
C MET A 462 -9.39 17.21 20.14
N ASP A 463 -9.09 18.43 20.59
CA ASP A 463 -9.97 19.58 20.43
C ASP A 463 -9.96 20.18 19.01
N HIS A 464 -10.95 21.03 18.73
CA HIS A 464 -11.20 21.64 17.43
C HIS A 464 -10.80 23.13 17.37
N GLU A 465 -10.31 23.73 18.45
CA GLU A 465 -9.83 25.13 18.40
C GLU A 465 -8.60 25.28 17.49
N THR A 466 -8.72 26.22 16.54
CA THR A 466 -7.95 26.20 15.29
C THR A 466 -6.50 26.65 15.44
N THR A 467 -5.57 25.72 15.25
CA THR A 467 -4.31 25.98 14.52
C THR A 467 -3.92 24.77 13.68
N SER A 468 -4.40 24.73 12.43
CA SER A 468 -3.83 23.87 11.36
C SER A 468 -2.47 24.45 10.92
N GLY A 469 -1.52 24.51 11.86
CA GLY A 469 -0.18 25.08 11.72
C GLY A 469 0.81 24.15 11.03
N ASP A 470 0.33 23.38 10.06
CA ASP A 470 1.02 22.64 9.01
C ASP A 470 -0.09 21.92 8.25
N GLU A 471 -0.11 22.08 6.93
CA GLU A 471 -1.30 21.82 6.11
C GLU A 471 -2.54 22.58 6.67
N GLN A 472 -2.72 23.82 6.18
CA GLN A 472 -4.03 24.05 5.56
C GLN A 472 -4.27 22.84 4.68
N GLY A 473 -5.33 22.08 4.96
CA GLY A 473 -5.81 21.18 3.94
C GLY A 473 -6.00 21.99 2.67
N LEU A 474 -5.67 21.37 1.54
CA LEU A 474 -6.73 21.29 0.55
C LEU A 474 -7.90 20.64 1.29
N GLU A 475 -8.79 21.48 1.83
CA GLU A 475 -10.18 21.12 1.90
C GLU A 475 -10.50 20.63 0.50
N THR A 476 -10.72 19.33 0.35
CA THR A 476 -11.42 18.81 -0.80
C THR A 476 -12.91 19.14 -0.65
N GLY A 477 -13.21 20.44 -0.45
CA GLY A 477 -14.27 21.07 -1.22
C GLY A 477 -13.97 20.67 -2.66
N THR A 478 -14.87 19.85 -3.19
CA THR A 478 -14.56 18.95 -4.31
C THR A 478 -13.94 19.75 -5.44
N ALA A 479 -12.69 19.42 -5.80
CA ALA A 479 -12.06 19.96 -7.00
C ALA A 479 -13.09 19.82 -8.13
N SER A 480 -13.42 20.93 -8.77
CA SER A 480 -14.45 20.91 -9.80
C SER A 480 -14.06 19.90 -10.87
N ALA A 481 -15.04 19.30 -11.55
CA ALA A 481 -14.75 18.32 -12.60
C ALA A 481 -13.83 18.89 -13.70
N GLU A 482 -13.74 20.22 -13.80
CA GLU A 482 -12.87 20.99 -14.68
C GLU A 482 -11.44 21.13 -14.13
N GLU A 483 -11.25 21.37 -12.83
CA GLU A 483 -9.94 21.38 -12.17
C GLU A 483 -9.32 19.98 -12.11
N ASP A 484 -10.10 18.96 -11.74
CA ASP A 484 -9.64 17.57 -11.68
C ASP A 484 -9.29 17.05 -13.09
N TYR A 485 -10.02 17.51 -14.12
CA TYR A 485 -9.68 17.29 -15.52
C TYR A 485 -8.41 18.05 -15.94
N ALA A 486 -8.22 19.31 -15.52
CA ALA A 486 -7.02 20.09 -15.82
C ALA A 486 -5.76 19.47 -15.19
N ILE A 487 -5.85 19.04 -13.93
CA ILE A 487 -4.76 18.37 -13.20
C ILE A 487 -4.43 17.01 -13.84
N ARG A 488 -5.44 16.18 -14.17
CA ARG A 488 -5.23 14.92 -14.90
C ARG A 488 -4.57 15.16 -16.25
N LYS A 489 -5.11 16.07 -17.07
CA LYS A 489 -4.59 16.40 -18.41
C LYS A 489 -3.15 16.92 -18.39
N GLN A 490 -2.78 17.73 -17.39
CA GLN A 490 -1.38 18.12 -17.21
C GLN A 490 -0.53 16.93 -16.75
N THR A 491 -0.95 16.17 -15.74
CA THR A 491 -0.15 15.07 -15.17
C THR A 491 0.11 13.95 -16.18
N GLU A 492 -0.90 13.59 -16.97
CA GLU A 492 -0.83 12.56 -18.01
C GLU A 492 0.06 12.95 -19.20
N SER A 493 0.26 14.24 -19.47
CA SER A 493 1.14 14.72 -20.55
C SER A 493 2.55 15.09 -20.06
N TRP A 494 2.65 15.81 -18.94
CA TRP A 494 3.90 16.32 -18.39
C TRP A 494 4.83 15.21 -17.91
N TRP A 495 4.33 14.18 -17.20
CA TRP A 495 5.22 13.17 -16.62
C TRP A 495 5.92 12.32 -17.70
N PRO A 496 5.24 11.78 -18.74
CA PRO A 496 5.92 11.12 -19.86
C PRO A 496 6.94 12.01 -20.58
N GLN A 497 6.56 13.25 -20.95
CA GLN A 497 7.44 14.21 -21.62
C GLN A 497 8.65 14.60 -20.75
N SER A 498 8.46 14.71 -19.43
CA SER A 498 9.53 14.89 -18.46
C SER A 498 10.49 13.69 -18.45
N MET A 499 9.99 12.46 -18.63
CA MET A 499 10.84 11.27 -18.64
C MET A 499 11.63 11.10 -19.94
N GLU A 500 11.15 11.55 -21.10
CA GLU A 500 11.83 11.43 -22.41
C GLU A 500 13.29 11.92 -22.43
N ASN A 501 13.61 12.98 -21.68
CA ASN A 501 14.98 13.51 -21.55
C ASN A 501 15.57 13.39 -20.13
N HIS A 502 14.93 12.64 -19.23
CA HIS A 502 15.37 12.46 -17.84
C HIS A 502 16.85 12.07 -17.72
N ASP A 503 17.32 11.05 -18.45
CA ASP A 503 18.72 10.63 -18.37
C ASP A 503 19.71 11.68 -18.90
N LYS A 504 19.30 12.49 -19.88
CA LYS A 504 20.10 13.63 -20.36
C LYS A 504 20.20 14.72 -19.29
N ARG A 505 19.11 14.99 -18.55
CA ARG A 505 19.12 15.90 -17.39
C ARG A 505 19.97 15.36 -16.23
N MET A 506 19.86 14.06 -15.91
CA MET A 506 20.59 13.46 -14.79
C MET A 506 22.07 13.19 -15.10
N ALA A 507 22.48 13.17 -16.37
CA ALA A 507 23.87 12.89 -16.78
C ALA A 507 24.91 13.86 -16.19
N TRP A 508 24.56 15.14 -15.98
CA TRP A 508 25.48 16.09 -15.33
C TRP A 508 25.51 15.88 -13.80
N TRP A 509 24.37 15.62 -13.16
CA TRP A 509 24.26 15.44 -11.71
C TRP A 509 25.02 14.19 -11.24
N ARG A 510 24.91 13.08 -11.99
CA ARG A 510 25.66 11.83 -11.79
C ARG A 510 27.19 12.00 -11.87
N LYS A 511 27.66 13.05 -12.53
CA LYS A 511 29.08 13.47 -12.58
C LYS A 511 29.43 14.50 -11.50
N ALA A 512 28.49 15.36 -11.12
CA ALA A 512 28.69 16.39 -10.11
C ALA A 512 28.91 15.81 -8.72
N ARG A 513 28.04 14.88 -8.28
CA ARG A 513 28.09 14.04 -7.05
C ARG A 513 28.18 14.74 -5.69
N PHE A 514 28.74 15.94 -5.61
CA PHE A 514 28.95 16.72 -4.40
C PHE A 514 28.49 18.16 -4.63
N GLY A 515 27.77 18.72 -3.66
CA GLY A 515 27.10 20.01 -3.79
C GLY A 515 26.58 20.53 -2.45
N CYS A 516 26.15 21.79 -2.44
CA CYS A 516 25.57 22.45 -1.26
C CYS A 516 24.04 22.46 -1.33
N PHE A 517 23.39 22.42 -0.17
CA PHE A 517 21.99 22.82 -0.02
C PHE A 517 21.87 23.73 1.21
N VAL A 518 21.63 25.02 0.97
CA VAL A 518 21.47 26.04 2.01
C VAL A 518 19.99 26.24 2.34
N HIS A 519 19.66 26.08 3.62
CA HIS A 519 18.38 26.47 4.21
C HIS A 519 18.54 27.89 4.77
N TRP A 520 17.92 28.85 4.11
CA TRP A 520 17.98 30.27 4.47
C TRP A 520 16.66 30.98 4.15
N GLY A 521 16.21 31.83 5.05
CA GLY A 521 14.94 32.54 5.00
C GLY A 521 14.74 33.42 6.24
N VAL A 522 13.53 33.94 6.44
CA VAL A 522 13.22 34.89 7.54
C VAL A 522 13.50 34.31 8.93
N TYR A 523 13.31 33.01 9.13
CA TYR A 523 13.67 32.27 10.35
C TYR A 523 15.17 32.35 10.71
N ALA A 524 16.05 32.65 9.74
CA ALA A 524 17.49 32.73 10.01
C ALA A 524 17.86 33.90 10.93
N GLN A 525 17.05 34.97 10.98
CA GLN A 525 17.23 36.07 11.93
C GLN A 525 17.03 35.63 13.39
N ALA A 526 16.19 34.63 13.63
CA ALA A 526 15.93 34.11 14.97
C ALA A 526 17.08 33.24 15.51
N GLY A 527 17.94 32.68 14.65
CA GLY A 527 19.12 31.92 15.06
C GLY A 527 18.82 30.73 15.99
N GLY A 528 17.66 30.08 15.84
CA GLY A 528 17.20 29.03 16.75
C GLY A 528 16.75 29.52 18.14
N THR A 529 16.39 30.80 18.27
CA THR A 529 15.93 31.43 19.51
C THR A 529 14.64 32.22 19.29
N TRP A 530 13.64 32.04 20.15
CA TRP A 530 12.39 32.81 20.12
C TRP A 530 12.08 33.39 21.51
N LYS A 531 11.74 34.69 21.56
CA LYS A 531 11.45 35.44 22.81
C LYS A 531 12.48 35.16 23.93
N GLY A 532 13.76 35.10 23.58
CA GLY A 532 14.88 34.86 24.50
C GLY A 532 15.09 33.40 24.94
N LYS A 533 14.36 32.43 24.38
CA LYS A 533 14.51 30.99 24.64
C LYS A 533 15.03 30.25 23.41
N HIS A 534 16.04 29.40 23.59
CA HIS A 534 16.49 28.50 22.53
C HIS A 534 15.39 27.49 22.17
N THR A 535 15.12 27.31 20.88
CA THR A 535 14.08 26.43 20.36
C THR A 535 14.65 25.07 19.99
N LEU A 536 13.96 23.98 20.31
CA LEU A 536 14.45 22.62 20.04
C LEU A 536 13.97 22.11 18.69
N GLY A 537 14.90 21.62 17.87
CA GLY A 537 14.65 21.05 16.54
C GLY A 537 15.09 21.98 15.40
N TYR A 538 14.59 21.67 14.20
CA TYR A 538 14.85 22.40 12.96
C TYR A 538 14.37 23.85 13.02
N SER A 539 15.29 24.82 13.03
CA SER A 539 14.98 26.26 13.18
C SER A 539 14.17 26.82 12.00
N GLU A 540 14.25 26.18 10.85
CA GLU A 540 13.50 26.45 9.63
C GLU A 540 11.99 26.08 9.74
N HIS A 541 11.55 25.56 10.88
CA HIS A 541 10.14 25.38 11.27
C HIS A 541 9.73 26.25 12.48
N LEU A 542 10.45 27.34 12.79
CA LEU A 542 10.24 28.17 13.98
C LEU A 542 8.77 28.56 14.21
N MET A 543 8.09 29.06 13.17
CA MET A 543 6.69 29.50 13.23
C MET A 543 5.77 28.40 13.74
N ARG A 544 5.90 27.18 13.20
CA ARG A 544 5.17 25.98 13.64
C ARG A 544 5.54 25.58 15.06
N GLN A 545 6.84 25.41 15.33
CA GLN A 545 7.35 24.88 16.60
C GLN A 545 6.98 25.76 17.80
N GLN A 546 7.02 27.08 17.63
CA GLN A 546 6.72 28.06 18.68
C GLN A 546 5.29 28.59 18.61
N ARG A 547 4.45 28.03 17.72
CA ARG A 547 3.04 28.44 17.48
C ARG A 547 2.91 29.96 17.28
N ILE A 548 3.82 30.56 16.51
CA ILE A 548 3.87 32.02 16.33
C ILE A 548 2.70 32.43 15.43
N PRO A 549 1.80 33.33 15.87
CA PRO A 549 0.74 33.86 15.02
C PRO A 549 1.33 34.50 13.76
N LEU A 550 0.69 34.31 12.60
CA LEU A 550 1.20 34.79 11.32
C LEU A 550 1.49 36.31 11.31
N GLN A 551 0.65 37.11 11.98
CA GLN A 551 0.90 38.55 12.16
C GLN A 551 2.14 38.81 13.02
N GLU A 552 2.28 38.13 14.16
CA GLU A 552 3.44 38.27 15.06
C GLU A 552 4.75 37.84 14.38
N TYR A 553 4.71 36.78 13.58
CA TYR A 553 5.83 36.32 12.75
C TYR A 553 6.16 37.33 11.64
N THR A 554 5.12 37.91 11.03
CA THR A 554 5.26 38.96 10.01
C THR A 554 5.93 40.20 10.58
N ASP A 555 5.49 40.68 11.74
CA ASP A 555 6.05 41.87 12.39
C ASP A 555 7.45 41.64 12.97
N SER A 556 7.72 40.46 13.53
CA SER A 556 8.97 40.18 14.24
C SER A 556 10.10 39.65 13.36
N LEU A 557 9.79 39.04 12.21
CA LEU A 557 10.78 38.37 11.37
C LEU A 557 10.65 38.64 9.86
N ILE A 558 9.44 38.87 9.31
CA ILE A 558 9.30 39.15 7.86
C ILE A 558 9.57 40.63 7.55
N ARG A 559 8.85 41.56 8.21
CA ARG A 559 9.02 43.02 8.03
C ARG A 559 10.46 43.50 8.33
N PRO A 560 11.20 42.98 9.33
CA PRO A 560 12.61 43.31 9.53
C PRO A 560 13.60 42.49 8.67
N PHE A 561 13.16 41.62 7.75
CA PHE A 561 14.07 40.83 6.92
C PHE A 561 14.71 41.65 5.78
N ASN A 562 15.85 42.27 6.09
CA ASN A 562 16.67 42.99 5.12
C ASN A 562 18.13 42.50 5.16
N PRO A 563 18.48 41.44 4.42
CA PRO A 563 19.81 40.83 4.45
C PRO A 563 20.84 41.63 3.62
N THR A 564 21.17 42.84 4.07
CA THR A 564 22.06 43.79 3.36
C THR A 564 23.50 43.29 3.17
N ALA A 565 23.92 42.25 3.90
CA ALA A 565 25.22 41.59 3.78
C ALA A 565 25.20 40.29 2.95
N PHE A 566 24.12 40.02 2.22
CA PHE A 566 24.03 38.86 1.33
C PHE A 566 24.88 39.06 0.05
N ASP A 567 25.90 38.23 -0.11
CA ASP A 567 26.78 38.18 -1.29
C ASP A 567 26.72 36.77 -1.92
N ALA A 568 26.00 36.66 -3.03
CA ALA A 568 25.85 35.41 -3.77
C ALA A 568 27.17 34.94 -4.41
N ASP A 569 28.03 35.85 -4.84
CA ASP A 569 29.32 35.51 -5.47
C ASP A 569 30.32 34.99 -4.42
N GLN A 570 30.32 35.55 -3.21
CA GLN A 570 31.06 35.00 -2.08
C GLN A 570 30.58 33.58 -1.74
N TRP A 571 29.26 33.34 -1.71
CA TRP A 571 28.71 32.01 -1.43
C TRP A 571 29.04 31.00 -2.54
N MET A 572 28.93 31.39 -3.82
CA MET A 572 29.32 30.53 -4.95
C MET A 572 30.83 30.27 -4.98
N LYS A 573 31.65 31.28 -4.64
CA LYS A 573 33.11 31.13 -4.46
C LYS A 573 33.41 30.10 -3.38
N LEU A 574 32.83 30.24 -2.18
CA LEU A 574 33.08 29.33 -1.07
C LEU A 574 32.71 27.88 -1.41
N ALA A 575 31.53 27.66 -2.02
CA ALA A 575 31.11 26.33 -2.46
C ALA A 575 32.05 25.74 -3.53
N ARG A 576 32.38 26.51 -4.57
CA ARG A 576 33.28 26.07 -5.66
C ARG A 576 34.69 25.75 -5.14
N ASP A 577 35.23 26.59 -4.27
CA ASP A 577 36.58 26.46 -3.73
C ASP A 577 36.65 25.27 -2.73
N ALA A 578 35.54 24.94 -2.05
CA ALA A 578 35.35 23.68 -1.32
C ALA A 578 35.15 22.45 -2.24
N GLY A 579 35.19 22.61 -3.57
CA GLY A 579 35.07 21.54 -4.55
C GLY A 579 33.63 21.16 -4.94
N MET A 580 32.62 21.85 -4.41
CA MET A 580 31.20 21.58 -4.70
C MET A 580 30.89 21.88 -6.18
N ARG A 581 30.06 21.02 -6.80
CA ARG A 581 29.74 21.07 -8.23
C ARG A 581 28.30 21.51 -8.53
N TYR A 582 27.46 21.56 -7.50
CA TYR A 582 26.13 22.14 -7.56
C TYR A 582 25.76 22.90 -6.28
N PHE A 583 24.79 23.81 -6.40
CA PHE A 583 24.25 24.58 -5.29
C PHE A 583 22.72 24.61 -5.36
N ILE A 584 22.08 24.43 -4.20
CA ILE A 584 20.63 24.51 -3.99
C ILE A 584 20.39 25.52 -2.85
N ILE A 585 19.35 26.34 -2.98
CA ILE A 585 18.90 27.28 -1.94
C ILE A 585 17.38 27.18 -1.79
N THR A 586 16.87 27.36 -0.58
CA THR A 586 15.43 27.39 -0.29
C THR A 586 14.75 28.62 -0.92
N ALA A 587 13.89 28.39 -1.91
CA ALA A 587 13.12 29.45 -2.58
C ALA A 587 11.84 29.86 -1.81
N LYS A 588 11.28 28.94 -1.00
CA LYS A 588 10.17 29.12 -0.06
C LYS A 588 10.32 28.09 1.06
N HIS A 589 9.81 28.37 2.26
CA HIS A 589 9.81 27.41 3.37
C HIS A 589 8.43 27.20 4.01
N HIS A 590 8.36 26.41 5.08
CA HIS A 590 7.15 26.09 5.83
C HIS A 590 6.48 27.29 6.50
N ASP A 591 7.20 28.41 6.67
CA ASP A 591 6.66 29.70 7.09
C ASP A 591 5.81 30.41 6.00
N GLY A 592 5.74 29.84 4.80
CA GLY A 592 4.97 30.39 3.69
C GLY A 592 5.70 31.48 2.89
N PHE A 593 6.82 32.01 3.38
CA PHE A 593 7.52 33.15 2.80
C PHE A 593 8.31 32.77 1.54
N ALA A 594 8.21 33.58 0.48
CA ALA A 594 8.93 33.39 -0.77
C ALA A 594 10.16 34.29 -0.84
N MET A 595 11.33 33.71 -1.11
CA MET A 595 12.63 34.40 -1.23
C MET A 595 12.82 35.08 -2.61
N PHE A 596 11.75 35.21 -3.39
CA PHE A 596 11.73 35.77 -4.73
C PHE A 596 10.37 36.44 -5.01
N PRO A 597 10.29 37.44 -5.92
CA PRO A 597 9.01 38.02 -6.32
C PRO A 597 8.10 36.98 -6.97
N SER A 598 6.88 36.84 -6.48
CA SER A 598 5.89 35.86 -6.95
C SER A 598 4.53 36.52 -7.15
N ASP A 599 3.96 36.40 -8.34
CA ASP A 599 2.62 36.90 -8.64
C ASP A 599 1.49 36.05 -8.01
N ALA A 600 1.82 34.89 -7.42
CA ALA A 600 0.87 33.93 -6.88
C ALA A 600 0.50 34.13 -5.39
N TYR A 601 1.07 35.14 -4.70
CA TYR A 601 0.80 35.35 -3.27
C TYR A 601 1.10 36.80 -2.80
N PRO A 602 0.07 37.61 -2.45
CA PRO A 602 0.25 38.88 -1.75
C PRO A 602 0.28 38.70 -0.23
N TYR A 603 0.94 39.62 0.48
CA TYR A 603 0.91 39.71 1.95
C TYR A 603 0.82 41.17 2.43
N ASP A 604 -0.33 41.81 2.17
CA ASP A 604 -0.88 42.78 3.11
C ASP A 604 -2.41 42.69 3.19
N GLU A 605 -2.96 43.19 4.29
CA GLU A 605 -4.38 43.13 4.65
C GLU A 605 -5.31 44.01 3.80
N ASN A 606 -4.75 44.76 2.84
CA ASN A 606 -5.49 45.63 1.92
C ASN A 606 -5.30 45.24 0.44
N GLY A 607 -4.68 44.09 0.15
CA GLY A 607 -4.46 43.60 -1.22
C GLY A 607 -3.40 44.36 -2.01
N ASN A 608 -2.59 45.19 -1.37
CA ASN A 608 -1.45 45.85 -2.02
C ASN A 608 -0.22 44.92 -2.03
N ARG A 609 0.79 45.31 -2.83
CA ARG A 609 2.07 44.59 -2.91
C ARG A 609 2.99 45.11 -1.79
N PRO A 610 3.35 44.31 -0.77
CA PRO A 610 4.36 44.74 0.20
C PRO A 610 5.70 44.91 -0.52
N HIS A 611 6.12 46.16 -0.73
CA HIS A 611 7.38 46.48 -1.43
C HIS A 611 8.61 46.25 -0.54
N GLY A 612 8.86 44.99 -0.20
CA GLY A 612 10.13 44.49 0.31
C GLY A 612 11.22 44.58 -0.76
N ARG A 613 11.63 45.81 -1.12
CA ARG A 613 12.79 46.07 -1.96
C ARG A 613 14.06 45.71 -1.18
N ILE A 614 14.51 44.47 -1.33
CA ILE A 614 15.95 44.16 -1.17
C ILE A 614 16.70 45.15 -2.07
N GLY A 615 17.74 45.78 -1.51
CA GLY A 615 18.20 47.12 -1.92
C GLY A 615 18.36 47.33 -3.42
N THR A 616 17.82 48.45 -3.94
CA THR A 616 17.85 48.81 -5.36
C THR A 616 19.22 49.33 -5.83
N GLY A 617 20.26 48.51 -5.67
CA GLY A 617 21.60 48.75 -6.21
C GLY A 617 21.84 48.12 -7.59
N SER A 618 20.89 47.31 -8.11
CA SER A 618 21.15 46.44 -9.26
C SER A 618 19.87 45.99 -10.00
N GLN A 619 19.26 46.88 -10.79
CA GLN A 619 18.20 46.46 -11.73
C GLN A 619 18.70 45.54 -12.88
N GLU A 620 20.01 45.28 -12.97
CA GLU A 620 20.63 44.43 -13.99
C GLU A 620 20.89 42.98 -13.55
N ILE A 621 20.84 42.64 -12.25
CA ILE A 621 21.24 41.30 -11.76
C ILE A 621 20.32 40.15 -12.23
N TRP A 622 19.09 40.45 -12.68
CA TRP A 622 18.07 39.45 -13.01
C TRP A 622 17.96 39.08 -14.51
N HIS A 623 18.96 39.43 -15.32
CA HIS A 623 19.24 38.79 -16.60
C HIS A 623 20.75 38.50 -16.73
N PRO A 624 21.21 37.28 -17.07
CA PRO A 624 20.46 36.13 -17.59
C PRO A 624 20.25 34.98 -16.58
N VAL A 625 20.04 35.25 -15.29
CA VAL A 625 19.63 34.19 -14.33
C VAL A 625 18.14 33.87 -14.52
N ARG A 626 17.82 33.01 -15.50
CA ARG A 626 16.48 32.42 -15.64
C ARG A 626 16.16 31.57 -14.41
N LEU A 627 15.48 32.16 -13.42
CA LEU A 627 15.05 31.48 -12.19
C LEU A 627 13.86 30.54 -12.47
N LEU A 628 14.11 29.47 -13.22
CA LEU A 628 13.16 28.36 -13.39
C LEU A 628 13.01 27.63 -12.06
N LEU A 629 11.77 27.60 -11.55
CA LEU A 629 11.35 26.83 -10.37
C LEU A 629 11.91 25.40 -10.42
N PHE A 630 12.61 25.00 -9.35
CA PHE A 630 13.39 23.76 -9.27
C PHE A 630 14.47 23.59 -10.35
N THR A 631 15.45 24.51 -10.41
CA THR A 631 16.70 24.27 -11.15
C THR A 631 17.92 24.32 -10.22
N CYS A 632 18.78 23.31 -10.35
CA CYS A 632 20.01 23.17 -9.56
C CYS A 632 21.20 23.78 -10.34
N PHE A 633 21.91 24.74 -9.74
CA PHE A 633 22.93 25.51 -10.46
C PHE A 633 24.22 24.69 -10.64
N ARG A 634 24.73 24.62 -11.87
CA ARG A 634 25.97 23.90 -12.22
C ARG A 634 27.15 24.87 -12.26
N LEU A 635 28.07 24.75 -11.30
CA LEU A 635 29.25 25.61 -11.20
C LEU A 635 30.28 25.22 -12.28
N GLY A 636 30.32 26.01 -13.37
CA GLY A 636 31.22 25.82 -14.51
C GLY A 636 32.57 26.54 -14.34
N ALA A 637 33.60 26.04 -15.05
CA ALA A 637 34.95 26.58 -15.02
C ALA A 637 35.36 27.14 -16.40
N SER A 638 34.68 28.19 -16.85
CA SER A 638 35.13 29.09 -17.93
C SER A 638 34.21 30.30 -18.03
N GLY A 639 34.80 31.50 -18.15
CA GLY A 639 34.04 32.71 -18.46
C GLY A 639 33.98 32.93 -19.97
N ARG A 640 32.77 33.07 -20.53
CA ARG A 640 32.48 33.76 -21.80
C ARG A 640 30.99 34.11 -21.86
N THR A 641 30.70 35.32 -22.33
CA THR A 641 29.35 35.81 -22.59
C THR A 641 28.82 35.30 -23.93
N GLY A 642 27.49 35.22 -24.09
CA GLY A 642 26.86 34.90 -25.37
C GLY A 642 25.40 34.44 -25.29
N GLN A 643 24.49 35.40 -25.51
CA GLN A 643 23.05 35.27 -25.81
C GLN A 643 22.19 34.44 -24.84
#